data_AF-A0AAR5P244-F1
#
_entry.id   AF-A0AAR5P244-F1
#
_cell.length_a   1.000
_cell.length_b   1.000
_cell.length_c   1.000
_cell.angle_alpha   90.00
_cell.angle_beta   90.00
_cell.angle_gamma   90.00
#
_symmetry.space_group_name_H-M   'P 1'
#
loop_
_entity.id
_entity.type
_entity.pdbx_description
1 polymer ?
#
loop_
_entity_poly.entity_id
_entity_poly.type
_entity_poly.pdbx_seq_one_letter_code
_entity_poly.pdbx_strand_id
1 'polypeptide(L)'
;MEELEAKIDSLNSSVSNATFVDSVKAAIEAVNQVEVSIAEERIIAKVFPLIQARFDQIFADNATFCVTVDDDLMCALTRENLEVIFQLAEIVQEFMNYIHDHSPMQLSCIESVLKYLPLFIQMSADHWKNSADEYKTVFNEELAKLFEVLKHLYASYLYLLERSIQVGENGEEINLLVDALTVLCEMPKVFSVIDASSILSSWKCFTTVTSNYSQLIENDLDIRVPIQLLTDDICEMLKSLNPRDAQTFPRQLKILTYLVKVLCKITYNFKPQLSKFASEMLEFFVKFLCYLSDVHANKAFLKETTQRIDAEVVKLLEGLLGTLLVTESGAFKELLKGFSKITKLGESSCGYVALLAKILQIISNMSSDWSDVLPQIIEDIFEFLPNCCSYLCMDGPNGEMYQHLIVQAGLAVLLQDSTFECSQVLLKHILQGNGFAAILALEVYCLIASNISPEECLSLLINLLYAIQEMQCGFFTNRPEISYLKCLVQRLYSILPDTLKEEVVKLFRPEQHIQVWRFLEFANFPNKSRKLLEPIVEITADSIHSFTDQITENMIVNVGESIDLLSTIEDLALINSSKASIIVGFLSKFWSCRIDNGICSNNILKYMFWKISRITASCIIEGRLKPSLVFPKFQVMLKNQSYSIPVLFIINCLIHSECLADPELLRETTGLITLALRSHNTVRESELEMLATFNYSHKKVLNVLLDSLNPGVAQEIFGRIEAFKTQPKHQISGQMFVHKCLEWGVDCDDYPPAKKIRVEGKSCHNPVPSIKKQLNHATRGLTYENPIRSQSNDLKYAEDDSSATEAIQRIKGEVKCLLKIGRTEKLTAKNYADLRMLMSQLSSLM
;
A
#
# COMPACT_ATOMS: atom_id res chain seq x y z
N MET A 1 -18.06 11.32 -62.70
CA MET A 1 -17.22 11.87 -61.62
C MET A 1 -17.60 13.29 -61.27
N GLU A 2 -17.44 14.29 -62.15
CA GLU A 2 -17.82 15.68 -61.83
C GLU A 2 -19.30 15.84 -61.44
N GLU A 3 -20.22 15.12 -62.10
CA GLU A 3 -21.65 15.12 -61.76
C GLU A 3 -21.96 14.41 -60.42
N LEU A 4 -21.12 13.46 -60.01
CA LEU A 4 -21.22 12.76 -58.72
C LEU A 4 -20.67 13.65 -57.61
N GLU A 5 -19.55 14.33 -57.84
CA GLU A 5 -18.98 15.32 -56.91
C GLU A 5 -19.94 16.48 -56.68
N ALA A 6 -20.57 17.00 -57.73
CA ALA A 6 -21.60 18.04 -57.60
C ALA A 6 -22.82 17.56 -56.78
N LYS A 7 -23.19 16.28 -56.87
CA LYS A 7 -24.23 15.67 -56.03
C LYS A 7 -23.77 15.55 -54.57
N ILE A 8 -22.54 15.12 -54.33
CA ILE A 8 -21.97 15.02 -52.98
C ILE A 8 -21.88 16.42 -52.35
N ASP A 9 -21.41 17.41 -53.09
CA ASP A 9 -21.30 18.81 -52.64
C ASP A 9 -22.69 19.46 -52.40
N SER A 10 -23.78 18.86 -52.90
CA SER A 10 -25.16 19.29 -52.66
C SER A 10 -25.82 18.64 -51.44
N LEU A 11 -25.18 17.65 -50.81
CA LEU A 11 -25.68 16.99 -49.59
C LEU A 11 -25.44 17.89 -48.38
N ASN A 12 -26.46 18.69 -48.02
CA ASN A 12 -26.50 19.46 -46.78
C ASN A 12 -27.50 18.87 -45.77
N SER A 13 -27.45 19.31 -44.51
CA SER A 13 -28.29 18.82 -43.39
C SER A 13 -29.81 18.93 -43.59
N SER A 14 -30.28 19.63 -44.62
CA SER A 14 -31.70 19.83 -44.97
C SER A 14 -32.31 18.76 -45.89
N VAL A 15 -31.53 17.77 -46.31
CA VAL A 15 -32.00 16.68 -47.19
C VAL A 15 -32.68 15.58 -46.37
N SER A 16 -33.72 14.95 -46.94
CA SER A 16 -34.45 13.84 -46.29
C SER A 16 -33.55 12.63 -46.04
N ASN A 17 -33.84 11.84 -45.00
CA ASN A 17 -33.08 10.64 -44.63
C ASN A 17 -32.90 9.67 -45.81
N ALA A 18 -33.99 9.35 -46.53
CA ALA A 18 -33.93 8.45 -47.68
C ALA A 18 -33.04 9.00 -48.81
N THR A 19 -33.20 10.28 -49.17
CA THR A 19 -32.41 10.91 -50.23
C THR A 19 -30.93 11.00 -49.86
N PHE A 20 -30.61 11.19 -48.58
CA PHE A 20 -29.24 11.19 -48.09
C PHE A 20 -28.60 9.80 -48.27
N VAL A 21 -29.24 8.74 -47.77
CA VAL A 21 -28.73 7.36 -47.87
C VAL A 21 -28.55 6.95 -49.33
N ASP A 22 -29.53 7.19 -50.20
CA ASP A 22 -29.45 6.85 -51.62
C ASP A 22 -28.27 7.55 -52.33
N SER A 23 -28.00 8.81 -51.95
CA SER A 23 -26.90 9.58 -52.53
C SER A 23 -25.53 9.11 -52.04
N VAL A 24 -25.43 8.76 -50.75
CA VAL A 24 -24.22 8.16 -50.17
C VAL A 24 -23.95 6.80 -50.79
N LYS A 25 -24.99 5.96 -50.95
CA LYS A 25 -24.87 4.67 -51.61
C LYS A 25 -24.39 4.79 -53.05
N ALA A 26 -24.99 5.68 -53.83
CA ALA A 26 -24.55 5.94 -55.20
C ALA A 26 -23.10 6.46 -55.28
N ALA A 27 -22.68 7.25 -54.30
CA ALA A 27 -21.30 7.72 -54.21
C ALA A 27 -20.32 6.57 -53.93
N ILE A 28 -20.65 5.66 -53.01
CA ILE A 28 -19.81 4.50 -52.67
C ILE A 28 -19.82 3.45 -53.80
N GLU A 29 -20.93 3.22 -54.49
CA GLU A 29 -20.95 2.34 -55.67
C GLU A 29 -20.02 2.84 -56.80
N ALA A 30 -19.84 4.16 -56.92
CA ALA A 30 -18.92 4.75 -57.88
C ALA A 30 -17.44 4.52 -57.52
N VAL A 31 -17.12 4.26 -56.25
CA VAL A 31 -15.77 3.94 -55.78
C VAL A 31 -15.25 2.66 -56.44
N ASN A 32 -16.12 1.66 -56.66
CA ASN A 32 -15.76 0.40 -57.33
C ASN A 32 -15.24 0.57 -58.77
N GLN A 33 -15.35 1.77 -59.36
CA GLN A 33 -14.96 2.05 -60.74
C GLN A 33 -13.64 2.82 -60.88
N VAL A 34 -12.99 3.19 -59.78
CA VAL A 34 -11.76 4.00 -59.77
C VAL A 34 -10.71 3.36 -58.86
N GLU A 35 -9.44 3.75 -58.97
CA GLU A 35 -8.41 3.31 -58.03
C GLU A 35 -8.67 3.85 -56.61
N VAL A 36 -8.27 3.09 -55.58
CA VAL A 36 -8.53 3.41 -54.17
C VAL A 36 -8.03 4.80 -53.79
N SER A 37 -6.84 5.21 -54.23
CA SER A 37 -6.28 6.54 -53.96
C SER A 37 -7.15 7.68 -54.52
N ILE A 38 -7.70 7.49 -55.72
CA ILE A 38 -8.58 8.47 -56.38
C ILE A 38 -9.95 8.50 -55.67
N ALA A 39 -10.46 7.33 -55.27
CA ALA A 39 -11.69 7.24 -54.50
C ALA A 39 -11.58 7.95 -53.15
N GLU A 40 -10.46 7.75 -52.46
CA GLU A 40 -10.16 8.35 -51.17
C GLU A 40 -10.20 9.88 -51.25
N GLU A 41 -9.42 10.47 -52.16
CA GLU A 41 -9.31 11.93 -52.32
C GLU A 41 -10.61 12.59 -52.79
N ARG A 42 -11.30 11.97 -53.76
CA ARG A 42 -12.42 12.62 -54.47
C ARG A 42 -13.80 12.30 -53.91
N ILE A 43 -13.97 11.13 -53.28
CA ILE A 43 -15.26 10.64 -52.81
C ILE A 43 -15.24 10.51 -51.28
N ILE A 44 -14.36 9.69 -50.72
CA ILE A 44 -14.42 9.31 -49.29
C ILE A 44 -14.14 10.50 -48.38
N ALA A 45 -13.10 11.29 -48.68
CA ALA A 45 -12.75 12.49 -47.94
C ALA A 45 -13.88 13.53 -47.85
N LYS A 46 -14.84 13.50 -48.78
CA LYS A 46 -16.04 14.34 -48.78
C LYS A 46 -17.25 13.66 -48.11
N VAL A 47 -17.45 12.36 -48.36
CA VAL A 47 -18.64 11.62 -47.90
C VAL A 47 -18.57 11.27 -46.42
N PHE A 48 -17.41 10.83 -45.91
CA PHE A 48 -17.29 10.39 -44.51
C PHE A 48 -17.56 11.51 -43.48
N PRO A 49 -17.11 12.76 -43.67
CA PRO A 49 -17.52 13.88 -42.81
C PRO A 49 -19.04 14.12 -42.80
N LEU A 50 -19.71 13.93 -43.94
CA LEU A 50 -21.17 14.08 -44.03
C LEU A 50 -21.90 12.96 -43.29
N ILE A 51 -21.39 11.72 -43.38
CA ILE A 51 -21.89 10.59 -42.59
C ILE A 51 -21.72 10.89 -41.10
N GLN A 52 -20.55 11.39 -40.68
CA GLN A 52 -20.31 11.79 -39.29
C GLN A 52 -21.34 12.81 -38.80
N ALA A 53 -21.50 13.92 -39.53
CA ALA A 53 -22.44 14.97 -39.19
C ALA A 53 -23.89 14.43 -39.12
N ARG A 54 -24.22 13.44 -39.95
CA ARG A 54 -25.53 12.79 -39.92
C ARG A 54 -25.71 11.87 -38.72
N PHE A 55 -24.69 11.11 -38.32
CA PHE A 55 -24.69 10.35 -37.07
C PHE A 55 -24.91 11.29 -35.88
N ASP A 56 -24.13 12.38 -35.79
CA ASP A 56 -24.24 13.39 -34.70
C ASP A 56 -25.66 13.96 -34.61
N GLN A 57 -26.22 14.38 -35.75
CA GLN A 57 -27.58 14.92 -35.82
C GLN A 57 -28.62 13.90 -35.37
N ILE A 58 -28.58 12.68 -35.92
CA ILE A 58 -29.57 11.65 -35.63
C ILE A 58 -29.54 11.28 -34.14
N PHE A 59 -28.35 11.15 -33.58
CA PHE A 59 -28.17 10.82 -32.18
C PHE A 59 -28.66 11.92 -31.24
N ALA A 60 -28.40 13.19 -31.56
CA ALA A 60 -28.95 14.33 -30.81
C ALA A 60 -30.49 14.43 -30.91
N ASP A 61 -31.04 14.17 -32.09
CA ASP A 61 -32.48 14.12 -32.33
C ASP A 61 -33.13 12.99 -31.50
N ASN A 62 -32.53 11.80 -31.52
CA ASN A 62 -33.00 10.65 -30.76
C ASN A 62 -32.99 10.89 -29.25
N ALA A 63 -31.95 11.53 -28.71
CA ALA A 63 -31.89 11.90 -27.30
C ALA A 63 -33.04 12.85 -26.91
N THR A 64 -33.45 13.73 -27.83
CA THR A 64 -34.60 14.62 -27.63
C THR A 64 -35.94 13.89 -27.73
N PHE A 65 -36.06 12.98 -28.70
CA PHE A 65 -37.31 12.25 -28.96
C PHE A 65 -37.65 11.23 -27.88
N CYS A 66 -36.65 10.61 -27.26
CA CYS A 66 -36.85 9.57 -26.24
C CYS A 66 -37.27 10.11 -24.85
N VAL A 67 -37.36 11.44 -24.68
CA VAL A 67 -37.91 12.05 -23.45
C VAL A 67 -39.37 11.62 -23.23
N THR A 68 -40.13 11.38 -24.30
CA THR A 68 -41.53 10.92 -24.29
C THR A 68 -41.69 9.57 -25.00
N VAL A 69 -41.33 8.47 -24.33
CA VAL A 69 -41.46 7.09 -24.84
C VAL A 69 -42.90 6.56 -24.94
N ASP A 70 -43.90 7.34 -24.49
CA ASP A 70 -45.33 6.98 -24.60
C ASP A 70 -45.98 7.49 -25.90
N ASP A 71 -45.23 8.18 -26.77
CA ASP A 71 -45.72 8.73 -28.03
C ASP A 71 -45.26 7.86 -29.23
N ASP A 72 -46.21 7.13 -29.82
CA ASP A 72 -45.98 6.22 -30.95
C ASP A 72 -45.29 6.90 -32.14
N LEU A 73 -45.55 8.20 -32.38
CA LEU A 73 -44.94 8.96 -33.47
C LEU A 73 -43.46 9.19 -33.20
N MET A 74 -43.10 9.55 -31.97
CA MET A 74 -41.70 9.78 -31.58
C MET A 74 -40.92 8.46 -31.62
N CYS A 75 -41.54 7.36 -31.18
CA CYS A 75 -40.93 6.03 -31.30
C CYS A 75 -40.72 5.59 -32.77
N ALA A 76 -41.65 5.92 -33.67
CA ALA A 76 -41.48 5.63 -35.09
C ALA A 76 -40.32 6.43 -35.71
N LEU A 77 -40.21 7.73 -35.38
CA LEU A 77 -39.10 8.58 -35.85
C LEU A 77 -37.74 8.11 -35.32
N THR A 78 -37.65 7.70 -34.05
CA THR A 78 -36.41 7.14 -33.49
C THR A 78 -36.01 5.85 -34.21
N ARG A 79 -36.95 4.97 -34.54
CA ARG A 79 -36.65 3.76 -35.33
C ARG A 79 -36.17 4.08 -36.74
N GLU A 80 -36.83 5.01 -37.42
CA GLU A 80 -36.41 5.46 -38.75
C GLU A 80 -34.98 6.02 -38.71
N ASN A 81 -34.68 6.81 -37.69
CA ASN A 81 -33.35 7.35 -37.45
C ASN A 81 -32.28 6.26 -37.22
N LEU A 82 -32.57 5.26 -36.38
CA LEU A 82 -31.63 4.14 -36.15
C LEU A 82 -31.44 3.29 -37.41
N GLU A 83 -32.49 3.09 -38.19
CA GLU A 83 -32.45 2.38 -39.48
C GLU A 83 -31.55 3.11 -40.50
N VAL A 84 -31.58 4.43 -40.52
CA VAL A 84 -30.67 5.24 -41.38
C VAL A 84 -29.21 5.03 -40.98
N ILE A 85 -28.90 5.04 -39.69
CA ILE A 85 -27.53 4.77 -39.21
C ILE A 85 -27.10 3.35 -39.59
N PHE A 86 -27.99 2.38 -39.44
CA PHE A 86 -27.74 0.99 -39.84
C PHE A 86 -27.39 0.88 -41.33
N GLN A 87 -28.18 1.49 -42.21
CA GLN A 87 -27.94 1.49 -43.65
C GLN A 87 -26.63 2.20 -44.02
N LEU A 88 -26.29 3.31 -43.36
CA LEU A 88 -25.01 3.98 -43.57
C LEU A 88 -23.83 3.11 -43.13
N ALA A 89 -23.95 2.37 -42.03
CA ALA A 89 -22.93 1.42 -41.58
C ALA A 89 -22.74 0.27 -42.57
N GLU A 90 -23.83 -0.28 -43.13
CA GLU A 90 -23.74 -1.31 -44.19
C GLU A 90 -23.03 -0.78 -45.44
N ILE A 91 -23.34 0.45 -45.85
CA ILE A 91 -22.67 1.10 -47.00
C ILE A 91 -21.15 1.26 -46.74
N VAL A 92 -20.77 1.68 -45.53
CA VAL A 92 -19.34 1.76 -45.14
C VAL A 92 -18.69 0.37 -45.15
N GLN A 93 -19.42 -0.69 -44.78
CA GLN A 93 -18.91 -2.06 -44.80
C GLN A 93 -18.64 -2.54 -46.23
N GLU A 94 -19.51 -2.21 -47.19
CA GLU A 94 -19.28 -2.50 -48.61
C GLU A 94 -17.98 -1.86 -49.11
N PHE A 95 -17.71 -0.61 -48.71
CA PHE A 95 -16.46 0.06 -49.05
C PHE A 95 -15.24 -0.58 -48.38
N MET A 96 -15.35 -0.98 -47.11
CA MET A 96 -14.27 -1.70 -46.42
C MET A 96 -13.91 -3.02 -47.11
N ASN A 97 -14.92 -3.75 -47.60
CA ASN A 97 -14.71 -4.97 -48.38
C ASN A 97 -13.96 -4.67 -49.70
N TYR A 98 -14.34 -3.60 -50.39
CA TYR A 98 -13.64 -3.14 -51.60
C TYR A 98 -12.16 -2.82 -51.32
N ILE A 99 -11.85 -2.12 -50.23
CA ILE A 99 -10.47 -1.86 -49.81
C ILE A 99 -9.70 -3.18 -49.58
N HIS A 100 -10.32 -4.14 -48.89
CA HIS A 100 -9.66 -5.43 -48.61
C HIS A 100 -9.30 -6.19 -49.89
N ASP A 101 -10.18 -6.17 -50.90
CA ASP A 101 -9.95 -6.83 -52.20
C ASP A 101 -8.79 -6.21 -53.00
N HIS A 102 -8.42 -4.96 -52.71
CA HIS A 102 -7.36 -4.22 -53.40
C HIS A 102 -6.08 -4.06 -52.55
N SER A 103 -5.98 -4.77 -51.42
CA SER A 103 -4.80 -4.77 -50.55
C SER A 103 -3.64 -5.63 -51.08
N PRO A 104 -2.36 -5.35 -50.75
CA PRO A 104 -1.87 -4.30 -49.84
C PRO A 104 -1.77 -2.91 -50.50
N MET A 105 -1.99 -1.85 -49.71
CA MET A 105 -1.92 -0.45 -50.17
C MET A 105 -1.20 0.46 -49.18
N GLN A 106 -0.80 1.66 -49.61
CA GLN A 106 -0.18 2.66 -48.73
C GLN A 106 -1.20 3.26 -47.75
N LEU A 107 -0.74 3.68 -46.57
CA LEU A 107 -1.62 4.19 -45.52
C LEU A 107 -2.31 5.51 -45.92
N SER A 108 -1.60 6.37 -46.66
CA SER A 108 -2.14 7.61 -47.22
C SER A 108 -3.33 7.40 -48.16
N CYS A 109 -3.48 6.22 -48.76
CA CYS A 109 -4.60 5.92 -49.66
C CYS A 109 -5.92 5.65 -48.92
N ILE A 110 -5.93 5.68 -47.59
CA ILE A 110 -7.11 5.39 -46.74
C ILE A 110 -7.21 6.33 -45.53
N GLU A 111 -6.65 7.53 -45.60
CA GLU A 111 -6.57 8.49 -44.48
C GLU A 111 -7.93 8.77 -43.81
N SER A 112 -8.97 9.02 -44.60
CA SER A 112 -10.32 9.29 -44.12
C SER A 112 -10.93 8.07 -43.44
N VAL A 113 -10.64 6.86 -43.91
CA VAL A 113 -11.07 5.62 -43.25
C VAL A 113 -10.45 5.51 -41.86
N LEU A 114 -9.15 5.77 -41.76
CA LEU A 114 -8.42 5.75 -40.48
C LEU A 114 -8.98 6.77 -39.49
N LYS A 115 -9.42 7.92 -39.99
CA LYS A 115 -9.97 9.00 -39.18
C LYS A 115 -11.42 8.79 -38.74
N TYR A 116 -12.33 8.50 -39.68
CA TYR A 116 -13.77 8.56 -39.40
C TYR A 116 -14.38 7.22 -38.98
N LEU A 117 -13.85 6.07 -39.41
CA LEU A 117 -14.44 4.78 -39.05
C LEU A 117 -14.41 4.51 -37.53
N PRO A 118 -13.29 4.77 -36.81
CA PRO A 118 -13.29 4.66 -35.35
C PRO A 118 -14.30 5.60 -34.68
N LEU A 119 -14.49 6.82 -35.22
CA LEU A 119 -15.47 7.77 -34.70
C LEU A 119 -16.90 7.24 -34.81
N PHE A 120 -17.28 6.68 -35.96
CA PHE A 120 -18.61 6.07 -36.15
C PHE A 120 -18.89 4.97 -35.13
N ILE A 121 -17.89 4.13 -34.88
CA ILE A 121 -17.96 3.04 -33.91
C ILE A 121 -18.07 3.59 -32.49
N GLN A 122 -17.26 4.58 -32.14
CA GLN A 122 -17.27 5.21 -30.82
C GLN A 122 -18.63 5.86 -30.51
N MET A 123 -19.13 6.71 -31.41
CA MET A 123 -20.42 7.40 -31.23
C MET A 123 -21.55 6.41 -30.97
N SER A 124 -21.58 5.33 -31.74
CA SER A 124 -22.63 4.31 -31.63
C SER A 124 -22.48 3.46 -30.36
N ALA A 125 -21.26 3.16 -29.94
CA ALA A 125 -20.99 2.44 -28.70
C ALA A 125 -21.36 3.27 -27.46
N ASP A 126 -21.12 4.59 -27.48
CA ASP A 126 -21.52 5.50 -26.42
C ASP A 126 -23.06 5.54 -26.26
N HIS A 127 -23.80 5.62 -27.37
CA HIS A 127 -25.27 5.52 -27.33
C HIS A 127 -25.78 4.15 -26.88
N TRP A 128 -25.11 3.06 -27.25
CA TRP A 128 -25.43 1.73 -26.73
C TRP A 128 -25.26 1.67 -25.20
N LYS A 129 -24.14 2.19 -24.70
CA LYS A 129 -23.82 2.21 -23.26
C LYS A 129 -24.84 3.03 -22.47
N ASN A 130 -25.32 4.14 -23.03
CA ASN A 130 -26.32 5.00 -22.40
C ASN A 130 -27.78 4.58 -22.73
N SER A 131 -27.99 3.45 -23.40
CA SER A 131 -29.32 3.03 -23.89
C SER A 131 -30.40 2.94 -22.80
N ALA A 132 -30.02 2.56 -21.57
CA ALA A 132 -30.96 2.52 -20.45
C ALA A 132 -31.46 3.92 -20.06
N ASP A 133 -30.59 4.93 -20.09
CA ASP A 133 -30.88 6.29 -19.66
C ASP A 133 -31.51 7.13 -20.78
N GLU A 134 -30.97 7.00 -22.00
CA GLU A 134 -31.41 7.77 -23.17
C GLU A 134 -32.64 7.15 -23.84
N TYR A 135 -32.68 5.82 -23.98
CA TYR A 135 -33.70 5.10 -24.76
C TYR A 135 -34.67 4.29 -23.90
N LYS A 136 -34.53 4.31 -22.55
CA LYS A 136 -35.39 3.61 -21.57
C LYS A 136 -35.64 2.14 -21.91
N THR A 137 -34.67 1.47 -22.54
CA THR A 137 -34.71 0.07 -23.00
C THR A 137 -35.70 -0.27 -24.12
N VAL A 138 -36.41 0.72 -24.70
CA VAL A 138 -37.46 0.49 -25.70
C VAL A 138 -36.90 0.03 -27.06
N PHE A 139 -35.70 0.49 -27.41
CA PHE A 139 -35.08 0.30 -28.74
C PHE A 139 -33.86 -0.64 -28.70
N ASN A 140 -33.79 -1.50 -27.69
CA ASN A 140 -32.62 -2.37 -27.48
C ASN A 140 -32.38 -3.34 -28.65
N GLU A 141 -33.42 -3.77 -29.36
CA GLU A 141 -33.26 -4.68 -30.50
C GLU A 141 -32.63 -3.98 -31.71
N GLU A 142 -33.11 -2.78 -32.05
CA GLU A 142 -32.58 -1.96 -33.14
C GLU A 142 -31.13 -1.55 -32.86
N LEU A 143 -30.87 -1.08 -31.63
CA LEU A 143 -29.53 -0.73 -31.18
C LEU A 143 -28.59 -1.94 -31.18
N ALA A 144 -29.09 -3.16 -30.88
CA ALA A 144 -28.27 -4.36 -30.87
C ALA A 144 -27.87 -4.78 -32.29
N LYS A 145 -28.79 -4.66 -33.25
CA LYS A 145 -28.51 -4.90 -34.68
C LYS A 145 -27.46 -3.93 -35.20
N LEU A 146 -27.63 -2.64 -34.90
CA LEU A 146 -26.66 -1.61 -35.28
C LEU A 146 -25.27 -1.93 -34.70
N PHE A 147 -25.22 -2.30 -33.42
CA PHE A 147 -23.96 -2.60 -32.75
C PHE A 147 -23.27 -3.86 -33.31
N GLU A 148 -24.01 -4.90 -33.71
CA GLU A 148 -23.41 -6.07 -34.36
C GLU A 148 -22.79 -5.72 -35.73
N VAL A 149 -23.42 -4.86 -36.54
CA VAL A 149 -22.80 -4.38 -37.80
C VAL A 149 -21.54 -3.58 -37.51
N LEU A 150 -21.56 -2.72 -36.50
CA LEU A 150 -20.40 -1.91 -36.13
C LEU A 150 -19.24 -2.75 -35.55
N LYS A 151 -19.54 -3.85 -34.86
CA LYS A 151 -18.52 -4.85 -34.46
C LYS A 151 -17.87 -5.49 -35.68
N HIS A 152 -18.65 -5.84 -36.70
CA HIS A 152 -18.11 -6.38 -37.95
C HIS A 152 -17.22 -5.35 -38.67
N LEU A 153 -17.67 -4.10 -38.75
CA LEU A 153 -16.87 -2.99 -39.27
C LEU A 153 -15.57 -2.80 -38.49
N TYR A 154 -15.64 -2.86 -37.16
CA TYR A 154 -14.46 -2.75 -36.31
C TYR A 154 -13.48 -3.91 -36.57
N ALA A 155 -13.99 -5.15 -36.69
CA ALA A 155 -13.16 -6.29 -37.03
C ALA A 155 -12.49 -6.12 -38.41
N SER A 156 -13.20 -5.60 -39.41
CA SER A 156 -12.65 -5.22 -40.71
C SER A 156 -11.59 -4.13 -40.60
N TYR A 157 -11.80 -3.11 -39.75
CA TYR A 157 -10.81 -2.08 -39.47
C TYR A 157 -9.53 -2.65 -38.86
N LEU A 158 -9.65 -3.54 -37.87
CA LEU A 158 -8.51 -4.21 -37.27
C LEU A 158 -7.76 -5.08 -38.29
N TYR A 159 -8.50 -5.79 -39.15
CA TYR A 159 -7.91 -6.59 -40.23
C TYR A 159 -7.13 -5.71 -41.22
N LEU A 160 -7.69 -4.55 -41.57
CA LEU A 160 -7.04 -3.58 -42.46
C LEU A 160 -5.66 -3.19 -41.92
N LEU A 161 -5.61 -2.75 -40.66
CA LEU A 161 -4.38 -2.33 -39.99
C LEU A 161 -3.37 -3.47 -39.82
N GLU A 162 -3.82 -4.69 -39.50
CA GLU A 162 -2.90 -5.81 -39.29
C GLU A 162 -2.25 -6.33 -40.59
N ARG A 163 -2.97 -6.31 -41.72
CA ARG A 163 -2.59 -7.13 -42.89
C ARG A 163 -2.63 -6.45 -44.26
N SER A 164 -3.34 -5.34 -44.38
CA SER A 164 -3.66 -4.76 -45.69
C SER A 164 -2.96 -3.44 -45.98
N ILE A 165 -2.21 -2.90 -45.01
CA ILE A 165 -1.47 -1.64 -45.14
C ILE A 165 0.03 -1.85 -45.28
N GLN A 166 0.67 -0.95 -46.03
CA GLN A 166 2.11 -0.77 -46.11
C GLN A 166 2.42 0.68 -45.71
N VAL A 167 3.34 0.86 -44.77
CA VAL A 167 3.68 2.17 -44.23
C VAL A 167 5.00 2.62 -44.85
N GLY A 168 4.99 3.79 -45.49
CA GLY A 168 6.20 4.41 -46.03
C GLY A 168 7.14 4.93 -44.93
N GLU A 169 8.42 5.11 -45.25
CA GLU A 169 9.42 5.68 -44.31
C GLU A 169 9.37 7.23 -44.23
N ASN A 170 8.41 7.87 -44.90
CA ASN A 170 8.20 9.32 -44.85
C ASN A 170 7.41 9.73 -43.60
N GLY A 171 7.71 10.93 -43.09
CA GLY A 171 7.09 11.44 -41.85
C GLY A 171 5.57 11.54 -41.88
N GLU A 172 4.96 11.78 -43.05
CA GLU A 172 3.49 11.83 -43.19
C GLU A 172 2.83 10.46 -42.94
N GLU A 173 3.35 9.39 -43.54
CA GLU A 173 2.86 8.02 -43.32
C GLU A 173 3.07 7.56 -41.87
N ILE A 174 4.22 7.92 -41.27
CA ILE A 174 4.52 7.63 -39.87
C ILE A 174 3.52 8.35 -38.96
N ASN A 175 3.22 9.63 -39.19
CA ASN A 175 2.25 10.38 -38.40
C ASN A 175 0.84 9.80 -38.52
N LEU A 176 0.40 9.45 -39.73
CA LEU A 176 -0.89 8.79 -39.95
C LEU A 176 -0.99 7.47 -39.18
N LEU A 177 0.10 6.69 -39.14
CA LEU A 177 0.15 5.45 -38.36
C LEU A 177 0.08 5.72 -36.85
N VAL A 178 0.81 6.72 -36.36
CA VAL A 178 0.81 7.11 -34.94
C VAL A 178 -0.59 7.57 -34.51
N ASP A 179 -1.27 8.37 -35.34
CA ASP A 179 -2.65 8.81 -35.08
C ASP A 179 -3.61 7.61 -35.05
N ALA A 180 -3.51 6.70 -36.02
CA ALA A 180 -4.32 5.48 -36.05
C ALA A 180 -4.07 4.58 -34.83
N LEU A 181 -2.82 4.43 -34.39
CA LEU A 181 -2.45 3.66 -33.19
C LEU A 181 -2.94 4.32 -31.90
N THR A 182 -2.93 5.66 -31.83
CA THR A 182 -3.45 6.43 -30.69
C THR A 182 -4.97 6.27 -30.58
N VAL A 183 -5.68 6.28 -31.71
CA VAL A 183 -7.12 5.97 -31.70
C VAL A 183 -7.36 4.52 -31.31
N LEU A 184 -6.59 3.58 -31.89
CA LEU A 184 -6.73 2.14 -31.62
C LEU A 184 -6.52 1.79 -30.14
N CYS A 185 -5.60 2.46 -29.44
CA CYS A 185 -5.32 2.18 -28.02
C CYS A 185 -6.44 2.64 -27.08
N GLU A 186 -7.27 3.62 -27.46
CA GLU A 186 -8.42 4.09 -26.68
C GLU A 186 -9.69 3.24 -26.92
N MET A 187 -9.81 2.55 -28.06
CA MET A 187 -10.96 1.71 -28.39
C MET A 187 -11.31 0.62 -27.34
N PRO A 188 -10.36 -0.04 -26.65
CA PRO A 188 -10.65 -0.89 -25.49
C PRO A 188 -11.62 -0.28 -24.47
N LYS A 189 -11.48 1.01 -24.13
CA LYS A 189 -12.39 1.69 -23.20
C LYS A 189 -13.80 1.80 -23.74
N VAL A 190 -13.93 2.05 -25.05
CA VAL A 190 -15.22 2.13 -25.75
C VAL A 190 -15.97 0.80 -25.63
N PHE A 191 -15.25 -0.33 -25.77
CA PHE A 191 -15.85 -1.67 -25.69
C PHE A 191 -15.91 -2.29 -24.28
N SER A 192 -15.27 -1.68 -23.27
CA SER A 192 -15.13 -2.20 -21.90
C SER A 192 -16.41 -2.74 -21.27
N VAL A 193 -17.54 -2.06 -21.52
CA VAL A 193 -18.85 -2.38 -20.91
C VAL A 193 -19.66 -3.37 -21.77
N ILE A 194 -19.24 -3.58 -23.02
CA ILE A 194 -20.10 -4.18 -24.06
C ILE A 194 -19.54 -5.51 -24.56
N ASP A 195 -18.25 -5.57 -24.90
CA ASP A 195 -17.66 -6.78 -25.48
C ASP A 195 -16.16 -6.96 -25.17
N ALA A 196 -15.86 -7.96 -24.34
CA ALA A 196 -14.49 -8.36 -24.04
C ALA A 196 -13.72 -8.90 -25.25
N SER A 197 -14.40 -9.43 -26.28
CA SER A 197 -13.75 -10.00 -27.46
C SER A 197 -13.13 -8.92 -28.36
N SER A 198 -13.84 -7.80 -28.53
CA SER A 198 -13.33 -6.60 -29.19
C SER A 198 -12.10 -6.04 -28.47
N ILE A 199 -12.12 -5.90 -27.14
CA ILE A 199 -10.97 -5.42 -26.34
C ILE A 199 -9.70 -6.24 -26.63
N LEU A 200 -9.83 -7.56 -26.55
CA LEU A 200 -8.71 -8.47 -26.82
C LEU A 200 -8.20 -8.33 -28.26
N SER A 201 -9.11 -8.14 -29.22
CA SER A 201 -8.76 -7.98 -30.63
C SER A 201 -8.07 -6.63 -30.91
N SER A 202 -8.49 -5.55 -30.24
CA SER A 202 -7.85 -4.23 -30.30
C SER A 202 -6.38 -4.32 -29.86
N TRP A 203 -6.13 -4.91 -28.68
CA TRP A 203 -4.79 -5.07 -28.15
C TRP A 203 -3.92 -6.01 -28.99
N LYS A 204 -4.53 -7.04 -29.58
CA LYS A 204 -3.85 -7.93 -30.54
C LYS A 204 -3.39 -7.17 -31.79
N CYS A 205 -4.27 -6.36 -32.36
CA CYS A 205 -3.95 -5.53 -33.52
C CYS A 205 -2.87 -4.52 -33.17
N PHE A 206 -3.03 -3.79 -32.07
CA PHE A 206 -2.05 -2.81 -31.59
C PHE A 206 -0.66 -3.43 -31.43
N THR A 207 -0.55 -4.58 -30.75
CA THR A 207 0.74 -5.26 -30.57
C THR A 207 1.32 -5.85 -31.86
N THR A 208 0.48 -6.22 -32.83
CA THR A 208 0.92 -6.73 -34.12
C THR A 208 1.48 -5.61 -34.98
N VAL A 209 0.72 -4.50 -35.11
CA VAL A 209 1.12 -3.32 -35.88
C VAL A 209 2.38 -2.68 -35.29
N THR A 210 2.41 -2.47 -33.97
CA THR A 210 3.61 -1.91 -33.31
C THR A 210 4.82 -2.84 -33.40
N SER A 211 4.66 -4.17 -33.39
CA SER A 211 5.78 -5.08 -33.64
C SER A 211 6.31 -4.95 -35.07
N ASN A 212 5.42 -4.85 -36.07
CA ASN A 212 5.79 -4.76 -37.48
C ASN A 212 6.53 -3.46 -37.83
N TYR A 213 6.14 -2.35 -37.19
CA TYR A 213 6.66 -1.00 -37.51
C TYR A 213 7.45 -0.35 -36.37
N SER A 214 7.84 -1.11 -35.34
CA SER A 214 8.52 -0.60 -34.12
C SER A 214 9.70 0.32 -34.41
N GLN A 215 10.54 0.00 -35.40
CA GLN A 215 11.71 0.80 -35.78
C GLN A 215 11.34 2.14 -36.44
N LEU A 216 10.20 2.22 -37.12
CA LEU A 216 9.75 3.44 -37.81
C LEU A 216 9.07 4.41 -36.84
N ILE A 217 8.23 3.89 -35.97
CA ILE A 217 7.42 4.69 -35.02
C ILE A 217 8.11 4.93 -33.68
N GLU A 218 9.34 4.42 -33.52
CA GLU A 218 10.04 4.38 -32.24
C GLU A 218 9.99 5.77 -31.59
N ASN A 219 10.42 6.82 -32.27
CA ASN A 219 10.56 8.15 -31.67
C ASN A 219 9.27 8.98 -31.59
N ASP A 220 8.23 8.57 -32.30
CA ASP A 220 7.02 9.38 -32.53
C ASP A 220 5.83 8.89 -31.69
N LEU A 221 5.75 7.58 -31.41
CA LEU A 221 4.65 7.03 -30.61
C LEU A 221 4.91 7.18 -29.10
N ASP A 222 3.99 7.84 -28.39
CA ASP A 222 4.03 7.92 -26.93
C ASP A 222 3.49 6.65 -26.27
N ILE A 223 4.41 5.76 -25.85
CA ILE A 223 4.08 4.48 -25.22
C ILE A 223 3.54 4.63 -23.78
N ARG A 224 3.67 5.81 -23.16
CA ARG A 224 3.16 6.03 -21.80
C ARG A 224 1.63 5.87 -21.73
N VAL A 225 0.94 6.36 -22.77
CA VAL A 225 -0.52 6.26 -22.88
C VAL A 225 -0.99 4.80 -22.86
N PRO A 226 -0.60 3.91 -23.80
CA PRO A 226 -1.05 2.53 -23.79
C PRO A 226 -0.64 1.75 -22.52
N ILE A 227 0.50 2.07 -21.89
CA ILE A 227 0.88 1.46 -20.60
C ILE A 227 -0.11 1.85 -19.49
N GLN A 228 -0.50 3.12 -19.41
CA GLN A 228 -1.47 3.60 -18.41
C GLN A 228 -2.85 2.97 -18.63
N LEU A 229 -3.31 2.90 -19.88
CA LEU A 229 -4.59 2.24 -20.23
C LEU A 229 -4.60 0.77 -19.81
N LEU A 230 -3.55 0.02 -20.15
CA LEU A 230 -3.41 -1.37 -19.72
C LEU A 230 -3.31 -1.50 -18.20
N THR A 231 -2.65 -0.54 -17.53
CA THR A 231 -2.55 -0.53 -16.07
C THR A 231 -3.93 -0.44 -15.44
N ASP A 232 -4.77 0.47 -15.92
CA ASP A 232 -6.13 0.65 -15.42
C ASP A 232 -6.98 -0.60 -15.69
N ASP A 233 -6.96 -1.14 -16.92
CA ASP A 233 -7.70 -2.36 -17.29
C ASP A 233 -7.28 -3.57 -16.42
N ILE A 234 -5.98 -3.78 -16.24
CA ILE A 234 -5.43 -4.88 -15.43
C ILE A 234 -5.82 -4.73 -13.97
N CYS A 235 -5.72 -3.52 -13.42
CA CYS A 235 -6.05 -3.25 -12.02
C CYS A 235 -7.55 -3.36 -11.76
N GLU A 236 -8.42 -2.87 -12.64
CA GLU A 236 -9.86 -3.06 -12.53
C GLU A 236 -10.25 -4.54 -12.64
N MET A 237 -9.59 -5.29 -13.52
CA MET A 237 -9.81 -6.73 -13.62
C MET A 237 -9.43 -7.47 -12.34
N LEU A 238 -8.29 -7.12 -11.72
CA LEU A 238 -7.88 -7.68 -10.43
C LEU A 238 -8.90 -7.38 -9.31
N LYS A 239 -9.40 -6.14 -9.23
CA LYS A 239 -10.41 -5.75 -8.23
C LYS A 239 -11.74 -6.49 -8.42
N SER A 240 -12.11 -6.79 -9.66
CA SER A 240 -13.37 -7.43 -10.02
C SER A 240 -13.32 -8.96 -10.03
N LEU A 241 -12.16 -9.57 -9.75
CA LEU A 241 -12.04 -11.02 -9.63
C LEU A 241 -12.98 -11.54 -8.53
N ASN A 242 -13.90 -12.44 -8.92
CA ASN A 242 -14.82 -13.06 -7.99
C ASN A 242 -14.44 -14.54 -7.78
N PRO A 243 -13.86 -14.91 -6.63
CA PRO A 243 -13.38 -16.27 -6.38
C PRO A 243 -14.50 -17.30 -6.22
N ARG A 244 -15.74 -16.85 -5.97
CA ARG A 244 -16.89 -17.74 -5.71
C ARG A 244 -17.55 -18.26 -6.99
N ASP A 245 -17.22 -17.67 -8.14
CA ASP A 245 -17.77 -18.08 -9.42
C ASP A 245 -16.77 -18.95 -10.19
N ALA A 246 -16.91 -20.26 -10.00
CA ALA A 246 -16.03 -21.27 -10.58
C ALA A 246 -16.05 -21.30 -12.12
N GLN A 247 -17.08 -20.72 -12.77
CA GLN A 247 -17.18 -20.68 -14.24
C GLN A 247 -16.54 -19.41 -14.82
N THR A 248 -16.72 -18.26 -14.17
CA THR A 248 -16.20 -16.98 -14.70
C THR A 248 -14.75 -16.73 -14.32
N PHE A 249 -14.29 -17.20 -13.14
CA PHE A 249 -12.91 -16.97 -12.69
C PHE A 249 -11.84 -17.45 -13.70
N PRO A 250 -11.89 -18.67 -14.27
CA PRO A 250 -10.90 -19.10 -15.26
C PRO A 250 -10.91 -18.25 -16.54
N ARG A 251 -12.07 -17.68 -16.91
CA ARG A 251 -12.19 -16.78 -18.06
C ARG A 251 -11.56 -15.42 -17.75
N GLN A 252 -11.88 -14.85 -16.59
CA GLN A 252 -11.29 -13.59 -16.12
C GLN A 252 -9.76 -13.71 -16.00
N LEU A 253 -9.26 -14.82 -15.42
CA LEU A 253 -7.82 -15.06 -15.32
C LEU A 253 -7.13 -15.16 -16.68
N LYS A 254 -7.76 -15.81 -17.67
CA LYS A 254 -7.22 -15.87 -19.04
C LYS A 254 -7.12 -14.48 -19.68
N ILE A 255 -8.11 -13.62 -19.46
CA ILE A 255 -8.12 -12.24 -19.98
C ILE A 255 -7.02 -11.43 -19.28
N LEU A 256 -6.93 -11.50 -17.95
CA LEU A 256 -5.88 -10.85 -17.17
C LEU A 256 -4.48 -11.26 -17.64
N THR A 257 -4.24 -12.56 -17.79
CA THR A 257 -2.99 -13.11 -18.33
C THR A 257 -2.69 -12.61 -19.74
N TYR A 258 -3.72 -12.44 -20.58
CA TYR A 258 -3.54 -11.89 -21.92
C TYR A 258 -3.15 -10.41 -21.89
N LEU A 259 -3.84 -9.58 -21.11
CA LEU A 259 -3.53 -8.14 -20.98
C LEU A 259 -2.10 -7.93 -20.45
N VAL A 260 -1.67 -8.73 -19.47
CA VAL A 260 -0.29 -8.72 -18.99
C VAL A 260 0.71 -9.11 -20.08
N LYS A 261 0.40 -10.09 -20.93
CA LYS A 261 1.25 -10.44 -22.09
C LYS A 261 1.35 -9.31 -23.11
N VAL A 262 0.25 -8.58 -23.33
CA VAL A 262 0.21 -7.40 -24.20
C VAL A 262 1.15 -6.33 -23.64
N LEU A 263 1.04 -6.01 -22.34
CA LEU A 263 1.94 -5.08 -21.67
C LEU A 263 3.40 -5.48 -21.84
N CYS A 264 3.74 -6.74 -21.51
CA CYS A 264 5.10 -7.25 -21.69
C CYS A 264 5.59 -7.07 -23.14
N LYS A 265 4.74 -7.37 -24.14
CA LYS A 265 5.12 -7.27 -25.55
C LYS A 265 5.35 -5.83 -26.00
N ILE A 266 4.53 -4.88 -25.56
CA ILE A 266 4.74 -3.44 -25.81
C ILE A 266 6.08 -3.01 -25.20
N THR A 267 6.33 -3.35 -23.94
CA THR A 267 7.59 -3.01 -23.26
C THR A 267 8.80 -3.62 -23.97
N TYR A 268 8.71 -4.85 -24.50
CA TYR A 268 9.79 -5.47 -25.27
C TYR A 268 10.00 -4.84 -26.65
N ASN A 269 8.93 -4.47 -27.36
CA ASN A 269 9.02 -3.81 -28.67
C ASN A 269 9.71 -2.44 -28.57
N PHE A 270 9.40 -1.67 -27.53
CA PHE A 270 9.93 -0.31 -27.30
C PHE A 270 11.02 -0.25 -26.25
N LYS A 271 11.72 -1.37 -26.06
CA LYS A 271 12.81 -1.49 -25.08
C LYS A 271 13.87 -0.38 -25.16
N PRO A 272 14.32 0.10 -26.35
CA PRO A 272 15.33 1.17 -26.40
C PRO A 272 14.84 2.52 -25.86
N GLN A 273 13.53 2.68 -25.66
CA GLN A 273 12.92 3.89 -25.10
C GLN A 273 12.51 3.77 -23.64
N LEU A 274 12.94 2.71 -22.96
CA LEU A 274 12.49 2.43 -21.59
C LEU A 274 12.65 3.63 -20.66
N SER A 275 13.72 4.41 -20.80
CA SER A 275 13.94 5.64 -20.01
C SER A 275 12.80 6.66 -20.10
N LYS A 276 12.03 6.69 -21.20
CA LYS A 276 10.89 7.60 -21.41
C LYS A 276 9.62 7.16 -20.68
N PHE A 277 9.44 5.87 -20.40
CA PHE A 277 8.20 5.30 -19.84
C PHE A 277 8.43 4.43 -18.59
N ALA A 278 9.64 4.39 -18.04
CA ALA A 278 9.99 3.58 -16.86
C ALA A 278 9.18 3.97 -15.61
N SER A 279 8.78 5.24 -15.49
CA SER A 279 7.96 5.71 -14.37
C SER A 279 6.58 5.06 -14.37
N GLU A 280 5.93 5.02 -15.54
CA GLU A 280 4.62 4.41 -15.75
C GLU A 280 4.67 2.90 -15.50
N MET A 281 5.77 2.24 -15.90
CA MET A 281 5.98 0.82 -15.59
C MET A 281 6.14 0.58 -14.09
N LEU A 282 6.88 1.42 -13.37
CA LEU A 282 7.02 1.31 -11.92
C LEU A 282 5.69 1.55 -11.21
N GLU A 283 4.91 2.55 -11.66
CA GLU A 283 3.56 2.80 -11.16
C GLU A 283 2.63 1.61 -11.40
N PHE A 284 2.71 0.98 -12.58
CA PHE A 284 2.00 -0.27 -12.89
C PHE A 284 2.34 -1.37 -11.87
N PHE A 285 3.63 -1.65 -11.63
CA PHE A 285 4.03 -2.69 -10.68
C PHE A 285 3.52 -2.41 -9.27
N VAL A 286 3.61 -1.16 -8.81
CA VAL A 286 3.12 -0.74 -7.50
C VAL A 286 1.60 -0.96 -7.38
N LYS A 287 0.81 -0.48 -8.35
CA LYS A 287 -0.65 -0.65 -8.34
C LYS A 287 -1.04 -2.13 -8.42
N PHE A 288 -0.43 -2.89 -9.33
CA PHE A 288 -0.68 -4.31 -9.50
C PHE A 288 -0.43 -5.09 -8.20
N LEU A 289 0.74 -4.89 -7.57
CA LEU A 289 1.10 -5.59 -6.34
C LEU A 289 0.26 -5.15 -5.14
N CYS A 290 -0.22 -3.91 -5.12
CA CYS A 290 -1.17 -3.45 -4.11
C CYS A 290 -2.48 -4.25 -4.18
N TYR A 291 -3.11 -4.32 -5.37
CA TYR A 291 -4.36 -5.07 -5.52
C TYR A 291 -4.17 -6.59 -5.40
N LEU A 292 -3.02 -7.12 -5.83
CA LEU A 292 -2.69 -8.52 -5.60
C LEU A 292 -2.61 -8.85 -4.10
N SER A 293 -2.04 -7.94 -3.29
CA SER A 293 -1.98 -8.09 -1.85
C SER A 293 -3.38 -8.13 -1.22
N ASP A 294 -4.31 -7.30 -1.72
CA ASP A 294 -5.72 -7.35 -1.31
C ASP A 294 -6.38 -8.69 -1.67
N VAL A 295 -6.11 -9.23 -2.87
CA VAL A 295 -6.59 -10.55 -3.30
C VAL A 295 -6.06 -11.65 -2.39
N HIS A 296 -4.78 -11.61 -2.01
CA HIS A 296 -4.17 -12.59 -1.11
C HIS A 296 -4.66 -12.48 0.33
N ALA A 297 -4.95 -11.26 0.80
CA ALA A 297 -5.52 -11.02 2.13
C ALA A 297 -7.00 -11.43 2.24
N ASN A 298 -7.72 -11.47 1.12
CA ASN A 298 -9.14 -11.76 1.10
C ASN A 298 -9.43 -13.26 1.30
N LYS A 299 -9.97 -13.61 2.48
CA LYS A 299 -10.36 -14.98 2.85
C LYS A 299 -11.37 -15.66 1.90
N ALA A 300 -12.02 -14.91 1.01
CA ALA A 300 -12.89 -15.48 -0.02
C ALA A 300 -12.11 -16.20 -1.13
N PHE A 301 -10.84 -15.86 -1.34
CA PHE A 301 -9.97 -16.56 -2.29
C PHE A 301 -9.38 -17.82 -1.62
N LEU A 302 -9.57 -18.96 -2.26
CA LEU A 302 -8.90 -20.20 -1.85
C LEU A 302 -7.41 -20.14 -2.21
N LYS A 303 -6.56 -20.80 -1.42
CA LYS A 303 -5.10 -20.85 -1.65
C LYS A 303 -4.73 -21.36 -3.05
N GLU A 304 -5.50 -22.31 -3.60
CA GLU A 304 -5.29 -22.82 -4.96
C GLU A 304 -5.54 -21.74 -6.02
N THR A 305 -6.52 -20.86 -5.79
CA THR A 305 -6.87 -19.75 -6.66
C THR A 305 -5.75 -18.71 -6.71
N THR A 306 -5.24 -18.31 -5.54
CA THR A 306 -4.12 -17.35 -5.46
C THR A 306 -2.84 -17.91 -6.07
N GLN A 307 -2.51 -19.19 -5.78
CA GLN A 307 -1.36 -19.87 -6.40
C GLN A 307 -1.44 -19.92 -7.93
N ARG A 308 -2.65 -20.00 -8.48
CA ARG A 308 -2.85 -20.01 -9.93
C ARG A 308 -2.64 -18.64 -10.55
N ILE A 309 -3.04 -17.57 -9.87
CA ILE A 309 -2.72 -16.18 -10.26
C ILE A 309 -1.20 -15.99 -10.24
N ASP A 310 -0.52 -16.45 -9.19
CA ASP A 310 0.93 -16.36 -9.08
C ASP A 310 1.65 -17.07 -10.24
N ALA A 311 1.22 -18.30 -10.56
CA ALA A 311 1.84 -19.11 -11.60
C ALA A 311 1.60 -18.58 -13.03
N GLU A 312 0.40 -18.06 -13.32
CA GLU A 312 0.02 -17.62 -14.67
C GLU A 312 0.34 -16.13 -14.93
N VAL A 313 0.22 -15.26 -13.92
CA VAL A 313 0.33 -13.80 -14.08
C VAL A 313 1.62 -13.26 -13.45
N VAL A 314 1.84 -13.50 -12.16
CA VAL A 314 2.98 -12.91 -11.42
C VAL A 314 4.30 -13.35 -12.03
N LYS A 315 4.44 -14.62 -12.41
CA LYS A 315 5.64 -15.14 -13.07
C LYS A 315 6.01 -14.42 -14.37
N LEU A 316 5.02 -13.97 -15.16
CA LEU A 316 5.28 -13.19 -16.37
C LEU A 316 5.84 -11.81 -16.04
N LEU A 317 5.27 -11.17 -15.02
CA LEU A 317 5.69 -9.86 -14.54
C LEU A 317 7.05 -9.89 -13.85
N GLU A 318 7.40 -10.96 -13.13
CA GLU A 318 8.75 -11.17 -12.59
C GLU A 318 9.79 -11.26 -13.71
N GLY A 319 9.48 -11.97 -14.80
CA GLY A 319 10.35 -12.04 -15.98
C GLY A 319 10.53 -10.67 -16.65
N LEU A 320 9.46 -9.88 -16.75
CA LEU A 320 9.52 -8.51 -17.25
C LEU A 320 10.38 -7.62 -16.34
N LEU A 321 10.10 -7.58 -15.04
CA LEU A 321 10.85 -6.80 -14.05
C LEU A 321 12.34 -7.15 -14.07
N GLY A 322 12.68 -8.44 -14.12
CA GLY A 322 14.06 -8.88 -14.26
C GLY A 322 14.72 -8.36 -15.53
N THR A 323 14.01 -8.35 -16.67
CA THR A 323 14.55 -7.80 -17.93
C THR A 323 14.81 -6.30 -17.85
N LEU A 324 13.91 -5.55 -17.18
CA LEU A 324 14.04 -4.11 -16.96
C LEU A 324 15.25 -3.77 -16.09
N LEU A 325 15.43 -4.52 -15.00
CA LEU A 325 16.56 -4.34 -14.08
C LEU A 325 17.92 -4.68 -14.73
N VAL A 326 17.98 -5.65 -15.65
CA VAL A 326 19.22 -6.08 -16.32
C VAL A 326 19.65 -5.16 -17.46
N THR A 327 18.73 -4.78 -18.35
CA THR A 327 19.15 -4.25 -19.66
C THR A 327 19.49 -2.75 -19.64
N GLU A 328 18.86 -1.98 -18.76
CA GLU A 328 18.91 -0.51 -18.76
C GLU A 328 19.17 0.00 -17.33
N SER A 329 20.05 -0.70 -16.61
CA SER A 329 20.20 -0.54 -15.16
C SER A 329 20.42 0.91 -14.72
N GLY A 330 21.08 1.77 -15.52
CA GLY A 330 21.33 3.17 -15.17
C GLY A 330 20.06 4.01 -14.98
N ALA A 331 19.19 4.08 -15.99
CA ALA A 331 17.99 4.93 -15.93
C ALA A 331 16.99 4.42 -14.87
N PHE A 332 16.82 3.10 -14.78
CA PHE A 332 15.91 2.49 -13.82
C PHE A 332 16.41 2.63 -12.37
N LYS A 333 17.72 2.52 -12.13
CA LYS A 333 18.34 2.76 -10.82
C LYS A 333 18.16 4.20 -10.34
N GLU A 334 18.38 5.18 -11.21
CA GLU A 334 18.17 6.59 -10.87
C GLU A 334 16.70 6.90 -10.58
N LEU A 335 15.78 6.27 -11.33
CA LEU A 335 14.35 6.42 -11.07
C LEU A 335 13.98 5.84 -9.69
N LEU A 336 14.49 4.65 -9.34
CA LEU A 336 14.28 4.05 -8.03
C LEU A 336 14.77 4.94 -6.88
N LYS A 337 15.93 5.61 -7.01
CA LYS A 337 16.46 6.53 -5.98
C LYS A 337 15.52 7.71 -5.66
N GLY A 338 14.67 8.10 -6.62
CA GLY A 338 13.79 9.27 -6.51
C GLY A 338 12.29 8.96 -6.47
N PHE A 339 11.88 7.71 -6.71
CA PHE A 339 10.47 7.38 -6.94
C PHE A 339 9.57 7.72 -5.75
N SER A 340 10.02 7.41 -4.52
CA SER A 340 9.30 7.71 -3.28
C SER A 340 9.04 9.21 -3.06
N LYS A 341 9.90 10.08 -3.61
CA LYS A 341 9.80 11.54 -3.49
C LYS A 341 8.88 12.16 -4.56
N ILE A 342 8.74 11.49 -5.70
CA ILE A 342 8.00 11.98 -6.87
C ILE A 342 6.54 11.52 -6.81
N THR A 343 6.29 10.31 -6.31
CA THR A 343 4.97 9.68 -6.33
C THR A 343 4.34 9.72 -4.94
N LYS A 344 3.13 10.31 -4.82
CA LYS A 344 2.35 10.22 -3.58
C LYS A 344 1.75 8.82 -3.45
N LEU A 345 2.49 7.93 -2.80
CA LEU A 345 2.14 6.51 -2.72
C LEU A 345 0.86 6.23 -1.92
N GLY A 346 0.54 7.02 -0.89
CA GLY A 346 -0.75 6.94 -0.17
C GLY A 346 -1.16 5.50 0.18
N GLU A 347 -2.32 5.07 -0.32
CA GLU A 347 -2.89 3.72 -0.15
C GLU A 347 -2.06 2.61 -0.82
N SER A 348 -1.25 2.95 -1.85
CA SER A 348 -0.42 2.01 -2.60
C SER A 348 0.94 1.70 -1.93
N SER A 349 1.17 2.16 -0.70
CA SER A 349 2.41 1.93 0.04
C SER A 349 2.77 0.45 0.15
N CYS A 350 1.77 -0.43 0.33
CA CYS A 350 1.96 -1.87 0.40
C CYS A 350 2.48 -2.47 -0.91
N GLY A 351 1.92 -2.02 -2.04
CA GLY A 351 2.39 -2.44 -3.36
C GLY A 351 3.83 -2.01 -3.62
N TYR A 352 4.25 -0.86 -3.10
CA TYR A 352 5.63 -0.40 -3.22
C TYR A 352 6.60 -1.24 -2.38
N VAL A 353 6.29 -1.52 -1.10
CA VAL A 353 7.13 -2.42 -0.28
C VAL A 353 7.22 -3.83 -0.89
N ALA A 354 6.11 -4.35 -1.44
CA ALA A 354 6.11 -5.62 -2.17
C ALA A 354 7.00 -5.58 -3.42
N LEU A 355 6.97 -4.49 -4.17
CA LEU A 355 7.85 -4.28 -5.33
C LEU A 355 9.32 -4.26 -4.90
N LEU A 356 9.67 -3.51 -3.86
CA LEU A 356 11.04 -3.44 -3.36
C LEU A 356 11.53 -4.81 -2.89
N ALA A 357 10.69 -5.60 -2.21
CA ALA A 357 11.03 -6.98 -1.83
C ALA A 357 11.34 -7.86 -3.06
N LYS A 358 10.55 -7.72 -4.15
CA LYS A 358 10.79 -8.42 -5.41
C LYS A 358 12.05 -7.94 -6.12
N ILE A 359 12.34 -6.64 -6.09
CA ILE A 359 13.60 -6.10 -6.61
C ILE A 359 14.78 -6.69 -5.83
N LEU A 360 14.74 -6.69 -4.49
CA LEU A 360 15.77 -7.29 -3.65
C LEU A 360 16.01 -8.78 -3.98
N GLN A 361 14.92 -9.55 -4.19
CA GLN A 361 15.00 -10.94 -4.62
C GLN A 361 15.72 -11.09 -5.98
N ILE A 362 15.38 -10.23 -6.93
CA ILE A 362 15.94 -10.29 -8.28
C ILE A 362 17.41 -9.90 -8.29
N ILE A 363 17.79 -8.78 -7.65
CA ILE A 363 19.18 -8.29 -7.64
C ILE A 363 20.11 -9.21 -6.85
N SER A 364 19.61 -9.93 -5.84
CA SER A 364 20.38 -10.94 -5.09
C SER A 364 20.85 -12.09 -5.99
N ASN A 365 20.16 -12.34 -7.11
CA ASN A 365 20.53 -13.38 -8.07
C ASN A 365 21.32 -12.83 -9.27
N MET A 366 21.66 -11.54 -9.28
CA MET A 366 22.37 -10.86 -10.38
C MET A 366 23.83 -10.63 -10.06
N SER A 367 24.66 -10.59 -11.10
CA SER A 367 26.08 -10.24 -11.01
C SER A 367 26.36 -8.73 -11.16
N SER A 368 25.34 -7.93 -11.46
CA SER A 368 25.48 -6.48 -11.59
C SER A 368 25.60 -5.82 -10.21
N ASP A 369 26.38 -4.74 -10.12
CA ASP A 369 26.58 -3.99 -8.88
C ASP A 369 25.37 -3.06 -8.61
N TRP A 370 24.80 -3.16 -7.41
CA TRP A 370 23.67 -2.34 -6.94
C TRP A 370 23.99 -1.52 -5.68
N SER A 371 25.26 -1.47 -5.27
CA SER A 371 25.71 -0.81 -4.02
C SER A 371 25.23 0.65 -3.88
N ASP A 372 25.22 1.45 -4.95
CA ASP A 372 24.80 2.86 -4.90
C ASP A 372 23.30 3.09 -4.66
N VAL A 373 22.45 2.08 -4.88
CA VAL A 373 20.99 2.20 -4.87
C VAL A 373 20.38 1.41 -3.73
N LEU A 374 21.04 0.32 -3.34
CA LEU A 374 20.57 -0.58 -2.30
C LEU A 374 20.27 0.13 -0.96
N PRO A 375 21.11 1.05 -0.44
CA PRO A 375 20.80 1.77 0.80
C PRO A 375 19.48 2.54 0.71
N GLN A 376 19.19 3.17 -0.43
CA GLN A 376 17.94 3.90 -0.65
C GLN A 376 16.74 2.95 -0.73
N ILE A 377 16.88 1.79 -1.39
CA ILE A 377 15.83 0.75 -1.40
C ILE A 377 15.50 0.28 0.02
N ILE A 378 16.52 0.03 0.83
CA ILE A 378 16.35 -0.42 2.22
C ILE A 378 15.70 0.70 3.06
N GLU A 379 16.14 1.95 2.90
CA GLU A 379 15.53 3.10 3.57
C GLU A 379 14.05 3.29 3.17
N ASP A 380 13.72 3.20 1.87
CA ASP A 380 12.34 3.29 1.37
C ASP A 380 11.47 2.18 1.96
N ILE A 381 11.98 0.94 2.08
CA ILE A 381 11.27 -0.14 2.77
C ILE A 381 10.87 0.30 4.18
N PHE A 382 11.81 0.83 4.97
CA PHE A 382 11.52 1.26 6.33
C PHE A 382 10.61 2.49 6.41
N GLU A 383 10.70 3.41 5.45
CA GLU A 383 9.84 4.60 5.38
C GLU A 383 8.37 4.21 5.15
N PHE A 384 8.10 3.24 4.26
CA PHE A 384 6.73 2.84 3.90
C PHE A 384 6.18 1.65 4.70
N LEU A 385 7.04 0.91 5.41
CA LEU A 385 6.64 -0.22 6.27
C LEU A 385 5.50 0.10 7.26
N PRO A 386 5.48 1.28 7.94
CA PRO A 386 4.43 1.60 8.92
C PRO A 386 3.03 1.64 8.32
N ASN A 387 2.93 1.96 7.02
CA ASN A 387 1.65 1.98 6.30
C ASN A 387 1.16 0.57 5.93
N CYS A 388 2.03 -0.45 6.08
CA CYS A 388 1.77 -1.83 5.67
C CYS A 388 1.43 -2.76 6.84
N CYS A 389 1.38 -2.24 8.08
CA CYS A 389 1.24 -3.07 9.29
C CYS A 389 -0.02 -3.95 9.28
N SER A 390 -1.15 -3.48 8.76
CA SER A 390 -2.38 -4.28 8.66
C SER A 390 -2.22 -5.49 7.73
N TYR A 391 -1.36 -5.40 6.72
CA TYR A 391 -1.12 -6.46 5.74
C TYR A 391 -0.06 -7.46 6.22
N LEU A 392 0.96 -6.97 6.92
CA LEU A 392 2.08 -7.76 7.43
C LEU A 392 1.73 -8.53 8.73
N CYS A 393 0.75 -8.07 9.50
CA CYS A 393 0.37 -8.68 10.79
C CYS A 393 -0.80 -9.69 10.70
N MET A 394 -1.31 -10.01 9.51
CA MET A 394 -2.47 -10.91 9.36
C MET A 394 -2.04 -12.38 9.34
N ASP A 395 -2.67 -13.20 10.19
CA ASP A 395 -2.60 -14.66 10.14
C ASP A 395 -2.98 -15.18 8.75
N GLY A 396 -2.03 -15.79 8.04
CA GLY A 396 -2.23 -16.33 6.70
C GLY A 396 -0.94 -16.36 5.88
N PRO A 397 -1.02 -16.60 4.55
CA PRO A 397 0.12 -16.53 3.63
C PRO A 397 0.85 -15.16 3.65
N ASN A 398 0.31 -14.14 4.32
CA ASN A 398 0.95 -12.82 4.46
C ASN A 398 2.01 -12.74 5.56
N GLY A 399 2.03 -13.67 6.53
CA GLY A 399 3.18 -13.84 7.43
C GLY A 399 4.45 -14.26 6.69
N GLU A 400 4.31 -14.83 5.48
CA GLU A 400 5.42 -15.10 4.57
C GLU A 400 6.03 -13.81 4.04
N MET A 401 5.29 -12.68 3.90
CA MET A 401 5.84 -11.44 3.35
C MET A 401 6.86 -10.78 4.29
N TYR A 402 6.60 -10.75 5.60
CA TYR A 402 7.56 -10.19 6.57
C TYR A 402 8.84 -11.03 6.65
N GLN A 403 8.69 -12.36 6.72
CA GLN A 403 9.84 -13.27 6.69
C GLN A 403 10.59 -13.20 5.36
N HIS A 404 9.86 -13.10 4.25
CA HIS A 404 10.43 -12.94 2.92
C HIS A 404 11.22 -11.62 2.84
N LEU A 405 10.69 -10.51 3.37
CA LEU A 405 11.38 -9.23 3.42
C LEU A 405 12.69 -9.32 4.23
N ILE A 406 12.69 -9.98 5.40
CA ILE A 406 13.91 -10.21 6.18
C ILE A 406 14.95 -10.94 5.33
N VAL A 407 14.55 -12.04 4.69
CA VAL A 407 15.44 -12.89 3.91
C VAL A 407 15.97 -12.15 2.68
N GLN A 408 15.11 -11.48 1.90
CA GLN A 408 15.54 -10.79 0.68
C GLN A 408 16.40 -9.56 0.99
N ALA A 409 16.08 -8.79 2.03
CA ALA A 409 16.92 -7.68 2.46
C ALA A 409 18.29 -8.18 2.95
N GLY A 410 18.33 -9.22 3.78
CA GLY A 410 19.59 -9.79 4.26
C GLY A 410 20.46 -10.36 3.14
N LEU A 411 19.87 -11.12 2.20
CA LEU A 411 20.58 -11.65 1.03
C LEU A 411 21.12 -10.54 0.13
N ALA A 412 20.30 -9.52 -0.17
CA ALA A 412 20.73 -8.41 -1.02
C ALA A 412 21.89 -7.65 -0.37
N VAL A 413 21.82 -7.36 0.93
CA VAL A 413 22.92 -6.69 1.64
C VAL A 413 24.18 -7.54 1.64
N LEU A 414 24.09 -8.84 1.95
CA LEU A 414 25.26 -9.75 1.93
C LEU A 414 25.96 -9.82 0.57
N LEU A 415 25.20 -9.74 -0.52
CA LEU A 415 25.73 -9.95 -1.87
C LEU A 415 26.11 -8.67 -2.60
N GLN A 416 25.52 -7.53 -2.23
CA GLN A 416 25.59 -6.29 -3.00
C GLN A 416 26.08 -5.06 -2.19
N ASP A 417 26.07 -5.09 -0.86
CA ASP A 417 26.49 -3.93 -0.02
C ASP A 417 28.02 -3.85 0.15
N SER A 418 28.72 -3.48 -0.92
CA SER A 418 30.18 -3.32 -0.91
C SER A 418 30.66 -2.11 -0.09
N THR A 419 29.80 -1.10 0.11
CA THR A 419 30.12 0.18 0.76
C THR A 419 29.76 0.21 2.25
N PHE A 420 29.11 -0.83 2.77
CA PHE A 420 28.67 -0.94 4.16
C PHE A 420 27.62 0.13 4.56
N GLU A 421 27.00 0.80 3.59
CA GLU A 421 26.02 1.86 3.82
C GLU A 421 24.68 1.29 4.31
N CYS A 422 24.29 0.10 3.85
CA CYS A 422 23.03 -0.53 4.30
C CYS A 422 23.08 -0.85 5.78
N SER A 423 24.25 -1.24 6.30
CA SER A 423 24.45 -1.47 7.73
C SER A 423 24.21 -0.20 8.57
N GLN A 424 24.55 0.98 8.03
CA GLN A 424 24.26 2.26 8.70
C GLN A 424 22.76 2.56 8.70
N VAL A 425 22.06 2.28 7.59
CA VAL A 425 20.58 2.42 7.50
C VAL A 425 19.90 1.50 8.51
N LEU A 426 20.32 0.24 8.61
CA LEU A 426 19.77 -0.70 9.60
C LEU A 426 19.96 -0.21 11.04
N LEU A 427 21.18 0.25 11.38
CA LEU A 427 21.45 0.81 12.71
C LEU A 427 20.63 2.06 13.00
N LYS A 428 20.46 2.94 12.02
CA LYS A 428 19.59 4.12 12.11
C LYS A 428 18.17 3.73 12.50
N HIS A 429 17.60 2.69 11.89
CA HIS A 429 16.23 2.23 12.20
C HIS A 429 16.13 1.42 13.51
N ILE A 430 17.18 0.71 13.93
CA ILE A 430 17.25 0.11 15.28
C ILE A 430 17.19 1.20 16.36
N LEU A 431 17.77 2.36 16.08
CA LEU A 431 17.81 3.51 16.98
C LEU A 431 16.60 4.47 16.84
N GLN A 432 15.50 4.02 16.21
CA GLN A 432 14.25 4.77 16.10
C GLN A 432 13.16 4.21 17.00
N GLY A 433 12.19 5.06 17.38
CA GLY A 433 11.07 4.69 18.25
C GLY A 433 10.01 3.79 17.60
N ASN A 434 10.06 3.56 16.27
CA ASN A 434 9.13 2.65 15.60
C ASN A 434 9.55 1.20 15.83
N GLY A 435 8.86 0.51 16.75
CA GLY A 435 9.20 -0.87 17.13
C GLY A 435 9.14 -1.87 15.98
N PHE A 436 8.23 -1.72 15.02
CA PHE A 436 8.09 -2.66 13.92
C PHE A 436 9.27 -2.57 12.93
N ALA A 437 9.67 -1.33 12.59
CA ALA A 437 10.87 -1.09 11.79
C ALA A 437 12.15 -1.51 12.53
N ALA A 438 12.25 -1.22 13.82
CA ALA A 438 13.43 -1.59 14.62
C ALA A 438 13.62 -3.11 14.73
N ILE A 439 12.53 -3.88 14.89
CA ILE A 439 12.59 -5.35 14.91
C ILE A 439 12.97 -5.89 13.52
N LEU A 440 12.42 -5.35 12.43
CA LEU A 440 12.80 -5.77 11.08
C LEU A 440 14.30 -5.51 10.85
N ALA A 441 14.79 -4.33 11.20
CA ALA A 441 16.20 -3.97 11.08
C ALA A 441 17.10 -4.87 11.93
N LEU A 442 16.70 -5.18 13.17
CA LEU A 442 17.39 -6.12 14.06
C LEU A 442 17.51 -7.51 13.42
N GLU A 443 16.41 -8.07 12.90
CA GLU A 443 16.41 -9.41 12.30
C GLU A 443 17.25 -9.47 11.02
N VAL A 444 17.15 -8.45 10.16
CA VAL A 444 17.99 -8.34 8.95
C VAL A 444 19.47 -8.25 9.33
N TYR A 445 19.83 -7.42 10.30
CA TYR A 445 21.22 -7.27 10.76
C TYR A 445 21.77 -8.57 11.36
N CYS A 446 20.96 -9.26 12.18
CA CYS A 446 21.35 -10.56 12.74
C CYS A 446 21.50 -11.64 11.66
N LEU A 447 20.64 -11.63 10.63
CA LEU A 447 20.75 -12.54 9.49
C LEU A 447 22.06 -12.31 8.73
N ILE A 448 22.41 -11.05 8.45
CA ILE A 448 23.69 -10.69 7.83
C ILE A 448 24.85 -11.21 8.69
N ALA A 449 24.86 -10.87 9.98
CA ALA A 449 25.94 -11.26 10.89
C ALA A 449 26.10 -12.79 11.07
N SER A 450 25.02 -13.55 10.89
CA SER A 450 25.06 -15.03 10.97
C SER A 450 25.63 -15.68 9.71
N ASN A 451 25.76 -14.94 8.61
CA ASN A 451 26.19 -15.47 7.30
C ASN A 451 27.52 -14.88 6.81
N ILE A 452 28.11 -13.92 7.52
CA ILE A 452 29.49 -13.43 7.30
C ILE A 452 30.52 -14.25 8.09
N SER A 453 31.81 -14.02 7.85
CA SER A 453 32.86 -14.69 8.63
C SER A 453 32.82 -14.26 10.12
N PRO A 454 33.20 -15.15 11.06
CA PRO A 454 33.29 -14.79 12.47
C PRO A 454 34.18 -13.57 12.75
N GLU A 455 35.25 -13.39 11.96
CA GLU A 455 36.18 -12.26 12.05
C GLU A 455 35.52 -10.94 11.63
N GLU A 456 34.73 -10.95 10.55
CA GLU A 456 33.94 -9.79 10.13
C GLU A 456 32.87 -9.45 11.17
N CYS A 457 32.16 -10.46 11.68
CA CYS A 457 31.17 -10.29 12.75
C CYS A 457 31.80 -9.68 14.01
N LEU A 458 33.01 -10.12 14.37
CA LEU A 458 33.79 -9.53 15.46
C LEU A 458 34.10 -8.05 15.20
N SER A 459 34.54 -7.70 13.99
CA SER A 459 34.81 -6.30 13.60
C SER A 459 33.56 -5.41 13.74
N LEU A 460 32.40 -5.89 13.27
CA LEU A 460 31.12 -5.18 13.42
C LEU A 460 30.75 -4.99 14.88
N LEU A 461 30.88 -6.05 15.68
CA LEU A 461 30.61 -6.00 17.11
C LEU A 461 31.54 -4.98 17.79
N ILE A 462 32.84 -5.03 17.54
CA ILE A 462 33.82 -4.11 18.15
C ILE A 462 33.47 -2.65 17.83
N ASN A 463 33.11 -2.33 16.59
CA ASN A 463 32.70 -0.97 16.21
C ASN A 463 31.45 -0.50 16.99
N LEU A 464 30.46 -1.39 17.15
CA LEU A 464 29.28 -1.10 17.95
C LEU A 464 29.61 -0.92 19.44
N LEU A 465 30.52 -1.73 19.99
CA LEU A 465 30.94 -1.65 21.39
C LEU A 465 31.69 -0.36 21.70
N TYR A 466 32.54 0.12 20.79
CA TYR A 466 33.16 1.45 20.93
C TYR A 466 32.11 2.56 20.92
N ALA A 467 31.14 2.52 20.01
CA ALA A 467 30.04 3.48 19.99
C ALA A 467 29.22 3.44 21.29
N ILE A 468 28.88 2.25 21.80
CA ILE A 468 28.16 2.08 23.07
C ILE A 468 28.94 2.63 24.25
N GLN A 469 30.26 2.48 24.26
CA GLN A 469 31.11 3.03 25.30
C GLN A 469 31.10 4.57 25.31
N GLU A 470 30.98 5.20 24.14
CA GLU A 470 30.87 6.65 24.02
C GLU A 470 29.45 7.18 24.30
N MET A 471 28.43 6.37 24.07
CA MET A 471 27.04 6.73 24.35
C MET A 471 26.84 6.94 25.86
N GLN A 472 26.67 8.18 26.31
CA GLN A 472 26.21 8.45 27.68
C GLN A 472 24.70 8.19 27.79
N CYS A 473 24.28 6.93 27.64
CA CYS A 473 22.89 6.55 27.87
C CYS A 473 22.55 6.80 29.34
N GLY A 474 21.70 7.80 29.59
CA GLY A 474 21.25 8.14 30.94
C GLY A 474 20.58 6.93 31.60
N PHE A 475 20.96 6.64 32.84
CA PHE A 475 20.52 5.49 33.62
C PHE A 475 18.98 5.37 33.84
N PHE A 476 18.21 6.39 33.44
CA PHE A 476 16.76 6.48 33.61
C PHE A 476 16.00 6.70 32.30
N THR A 477 16.67 6.67 31.14
CA THR A 477 15.95 6.75 29.86
C THR A 477 15.46 5.35 29.49
N ASN A 478 14.23 5.00 29.89
CA ASN A 478 13.49 3.85 29.33
C ASN A 478 13.20 4.13 27.86
N ARG A 479 14.23 3.98 27.03
CA ARG A 479 14.22 4.18 25.60
C ARG A 479 14.17 2.82 24.93
N PRO A 480 13.10 2.47 24.19
CA PRO A 480 12.99 1.18 23.52
C PRO A 480 14.18 0.90 22.58
N GLU A 481 14.74 1.95 21.99
CA GLU A 481 15.91 1.91 21.10
C GLU A 481 17.12 1.24 21.76
N ILE A 482 17.35 1.52 23.05
CA ILE A 482 18.45 0.93 23.83
C ILE A 482 18.23 -0.58 24.00
N SER A 483 16.97 -1.01 24.14
CA SER A 483 16.64 -2.43 24.30
C SER A 483 16.88 -3.20 23.00
N TYR A 484 16.55 -2.60 21.85
CA TYR A 484 16.83 -3.20 20.54
C TYR A 484 18.34 -3.28 20.27
N LEU A 485 19.09 -2.21 20.56
CA LEU A 485 20.56 -2.22 20.45
C LEU A 485 21.20 -3.26 21.38
N LYS A 486 20.71 -3.38 22.61
CA LYS A 486 21.15 -4.42 23.55
C LYS A 486 20.92 -5.82 22.99
N CYS A 487 19.72 -6.08 22.46
CA CYS A 487 19.40 -7.36 21.82
C CYS A 487 20.33 -7.68 20.64
N LEU A 488 20.62 -6.68 19.78
CA LEU A 488 21.53 -6.83 18.64
C LEU A 488 22.90 -7.31 19.11
N VAL A 489 23.53 -6.55 20.03
CA VAL A 489 24.90 -6.82 20.47
C VAL A 489 25.00 -8.18 21.19
N GLN A 490 23.99 -8.55 21.98
CA GLN A 490 23.93 -9.86 22.62
C GLN A 490 23.88 -11.00 21.60
N ARG A 491 23.06 -10.87 20.55
CA ARG A 491 22.97 -11.88 19.48
C ARG A 491 24.28 -11.97 18.70
N LEU A 492 24.85 -10.84 18.30
CA LEU A 492 26.16 -10.79 17.62
C LEU A 492 27.24 -11.50 18.45
N TYR A 493 27.35 -11.15 19.74
CA TYR A 493 28.32 -11.77 20.64
C TYR A 493 28.07 -13.28 20.81
N SER A 494 26.81 -13.71 20.90
CA SER A 494 26.46 -15.11 21.11
C SER A 494 26.93 -16.02 19.96
N ILE A 495 26.89 -15.52 18.72
CA ILE A 495 27.25 -16.24 17.49
C ILE A 495 28.77 -16.45 17.37
N LEU A 496 29.58 -15.60 18.01
CA LEU A 496 31.04 -15.71 17.95
C LEU A 496 31.57 -17.00 18.61
N PRO A 497 32.62 -17.63 18.05
CA PRO A 497 33.32 -18.71 18.71
C PRO A 497 34.05 -18.22 19.96
N ASP A 498 34.28 -19.12 20.93
CA ASP A 498 34.90 -18.78 22.22
C ASP A 498 36.26 -18.09 22.07
N THR A 499 37.04 -18.44 21.04
CA THR A 499 38.34 -17.80 20.76
C THR A 499 38.21 -16.31 20.46
N LEU A 500 37.21 -15.90 19.69
CA LEU A 500 36.96 -14.49 19.36
C LEU A 500 36.24 -13.77 20.50
N LYS A 501 35.39 -14.46 21.26
CA LYS A 501 34.82 -13.93 22.50
C LYS A 501 35.91 -13.57 23.51
N GLU A 502 36.99 -14.36 23.60
CA GLU A 502 38.16 -14.03 24.43
C GLU A 502 38.88 -12.75 23.96
N GLU A 503 38.88 -12.45 22.66
CA GLU A 503 39.44 -11.19 22.14
C GLU A 503 38.60 -9.98 22.56
N VAL A 504 37.27 -10.09 22.50
CA VAL A 504 36.36 -9.05 23.03
C VAL A 504 36.65 -8.79 24.50
N VAL A 505 36.85 -9.84 25.31
CA VAL A 505 37.18 -9.71 26.74
C VAL A 505 38.53 -9.03 26.95
N LYS A 506 39.51 -9.27 26.09
CA LYS A 506 40.84 -8.63 26.16
C LYS A 506 40.77 -7.14 25.83
N LEU A 507 39.99 -6.76 24.80
CA LEU A 507 39.81 -5.38 24.35
C LEU A 507 38.94 -4.58 25.33
N PHE A 508 37.82 -5.16 25.77
CA PHE A 508 36.88 -4.55 26.68
C PHE A 508 36.89 -5.30 28.01
N ARG A 509 37.92 -5.07 28.83
CA ARG A 509 37.99 -5.71 30.15
C ARG A 509 36.80 -5.31 31.02
N PRO A 510 36.07 -6.25 31.66
CA PRO A 510 34.90 -5.94 32.47
C PRO A 510 35.13 -4.82 33.49
N GLU A 511 36.26 -4.88 34.21
CA GLU A 511 36.63 -3.94 35.27
C GLU A 511 36.82 -2.49 34.77
N GLN A 512 37.14 -2.30 33.49
CA GLN A 512 37.39 -0.99 32.87
C GLN A 512 36.18 -0.51 32.04
N HIS A 513 35.45 -1.44 31.44
CA HIS A 513 34.40 -1.18 30.46
C HIS A 513 33.03 -1.70 30.91
N ILE A 514 32.65 -1.47 32.17
CA ILE A 514 31.41 -2.02 32.76
C ILE A 514 30.16 -1.70 31.93
N GLN A 515 30.13 -0.53 31.27
CA GLN A 515 29.03 -0.13 30.41
C GLN A 515 28.83 -1.05 29.19
N VAL A 516 29.92 -1.47 28.55
CA VAL A 516 29.90 -2.43 27.43
C VAL A 516 29.30 -3.75 27.91
N TRP A 517 29.70 -4.21 29.09
CA TRP A 517 29.21 -5.47 29.66
C TRP A 517 27.75 -5.41 30.12
N ARG A 518 27.21 -4.23 30.44
CA ARG A 518 25.75 -4.07 30.66
C ARG A 518 24.92 -4.34 29.39
N PHE A 519 25.51 -4.15 28.21
CA PHE A 519 24.88 -4.54 26.94
C PHE A 519 25.12 -6.02 26.64
N LEU A 520 26.37 -6.48 26.68
CA LEU A 520 26.73 -7.86 26.33
C LEU A 520 26.17 -8.92 27.30
N GLU A 521 26.07 -8.57 28.58
CA GLU A 521 25.83 -9.50 29.68
C GLU A 521 26.93 -10.60 29.79
N PHE A 522 26.85 -11.40 30.86
CA PHE A 522 27.79 -12.48 31.13
C PHE A 522 27.24 -13.88 30.80
N ALA A 523 26.04 -13.98 30.22
CA ALA A 523 25.42 -15.25 29.87
C ALA A 523 26.28 -16.09 28.89
N ASN A 524 26.90 -15.44 27.90
CA ASN A 524 27.76 -16.08 26.91
C ASN A 524 29.26 -15.86 27.17
N PHE A 525 29.65 -15.61 28.43
CA PHE A 525 31.03 -15.26 28.78
C PHE A 525 31.98 -16.46 28.69
N PRO A 526 33.17 -16.34 28.05
CA PRO A 526 34.10 -17.45 27.86
C PRO A 526 34.55 -18.07 29.17
N ASN A 527 34.46 -19.40 29.25
CA ASN A 527 34.83 -20.17 30.44
C ASN A 527 36.28 -19.91 30.90
N LYS A 528 37.22 -19.77 29.96
CA LYS A 528 38.64 -19.53 30.27
C LYS A 528 38.91 -18.16 30.90
N SER A 529 38.03 -17.19 30.66
CA SER A 529 38.17 -15.81 31.14
C SER A 529 37.40 -15.53 32.42
N ARG A 530 36.62 -16.48 32.97
CA ARG A 530 35.69 -16.26 34.10
C ARG A 530 36.32 -15.61 35.34
N LYS A 531 37.62 -15.81 35.58
CA LYS A 531 38.36 -15.14 36.67
C LYS A 531 38.31 -13.60 36.59
N LEU A 532 38.16 -13.04 35.39
CA LEU A 532 38.05 -11.59 35.17
C LEU A 532 36.71 -11.00 35.65
N LEU A 533 35.77 -11.84 36.11
CA LEU A 533 34.54 -11.40 36.75
C LEU A 533 34.71 -11.14 38.25
N GLU A 534 35.77 -11.66 38.88
CA GLU A 534 36.05 -11.45 40.32
C GLU A 534 36.15 -9.96 40.69
N PRO A 535 36.89 -9.11 39.95
CA PRO A 535 36.95 -7.67 40.27
C PRO A 535 35.60 -6.96 40.19
N ILE A 536 34.69 -7.38 39.30
CA ILE A 536 33.35 -6.81 39.22
C ILE A 536 32.52 -7.15 40.46
N VAL A 537 32.65 -8.38 40.95
CA VAL A 537 31.99 -8.82 42.18
C VAL A 537 32.54 -8.05 43.38
N GLU A 538 33.85 -7.80 43.42
CA GLU A 538 34.50 -6.97 44.44
C GLU A 538 34.00 -5.52 44.42
N ILE A 539 34.04 -4.86 43.25
CA ILE A 539 33.54 -3.49 43.06
C ILE A 539 32.06 -3.38 43.46
N THR A 540 31.26 -4.37 43.10
CA THR A 540 29.83 -4.41 43.45
C THR A 540 29.63 -4.57 44.95
N ALA A 541 30.38 -5.48 45.59
CA ALA A 541 30.31 -5.70 47.03
C ALA A 541 30.78 -4.48 47.85
N ASP A 542 31.78 -3.77 47.37
CA ASP A 542 32.28 -2.53 47.98
C ASP A 542 31.29 -1.37 47.77
N SER A 543 30.63 -1.32 46.60
CA SER A 543 29.52 -0.39 46.34
C SER A 543 28.33 -0.66 47.27
N ILE A 544 28.03 -1.93 47.55
CA ILE A 544 26.99 -2.33 48.52
C ILE A 544 27.40 -1.96 49.96
N HIS A 545 28.68 -2.03 50.32
CA HIS A 545 29.15 -1.58 51.64
C HIS A 545 29.03 -0.05 51.78
N SER A 546 29.45 0.71 50.79
CA SER A 546 29.29 2.18 50.83
C SER A 546 27.82 2.62 50.80
N PHE A 547 26.94 1.81 50.19
CA PHE A 547 25.49 2.00 50.21
C PHE A 547 24.88 2.08 51.62
N THR A 548 25.49 1.41 52.62
CA THR A 548 24.98 1.45 53.99
C THR A 548 25.31 2.74 54.73
N ASP A 549 26.25 3.53 54.22
CA ASP A 549 26.77 4.72 54.91
C ASP A 549 26.21 6.04 54.33
N GLN A 550 26.05 6.14 53.01
CA GLN A 550 25.42 7.28 52.32
C GLN A 550 24.66 6.80 51.07
N ILE A 551 23.38 7.20 50.93
CA ILE A 551 22.54 6.79 49.79
C ILE A 551 22.37 7.97 48.84
N THR A 552 22.89 7.82 47.61
CA THR A 552 22.62 8.72 46.48
C THR A 552 21.91 7.96 45.36
N GLU A 553 21.19 8.66 44.49
CA GLU A 553 20.52 8.05 43.33
C GLU A 553 21.50 7.29 42.43
N ASN A 554 22.69 7.86 42.18
CA ASN A 554 23.74 7.22 41.39
C ASN A 554 24.25 5.91 42.03
N MET A 555 24.34 5.85 43.37
CA MET A 555 24.74 4.62 44.07
C MET A 555 23.67 3.53 43.95
N ILE A 556 22.39 3.87 44.09
CA ILE A 556 21.29 2.92 43.93
C ILE A 556 21.30 2.29 42.53
N VAL A 557 21.45 3.14 41.52
CA VAL A 557 21.53 2.71 40.12
C VAL A 557 22.76 1.84 39.86
N ASN A 558 23.94 2.28 40.31
CA ASN A 558 25.17 1.51 40.09
C ASN A 558 25.10 0.13 40.77
N VAL A 559 24.58 0.05 41.99
CA VAL A 559 24.35 -1.23 42.68
C VAL A 559 23.31 -2.07 41.93
N GLY A 560 22.18 -1.48 41.54
CA GLY A 560 21.12 -2.17 40.79
C GLY A 560 21.61 -2.75 39.47
N GLU A 561 22.23 -1.95 38.61
CA GLU A 561 22.76 -2.38 37.32
C GLU A 561 23.89 -3.42 37.46
N SER A 562 24.77 -3.28 38.45
CA SER A 562 25.84 -4.26 38.66
C SER A 562 25.29 -5.60 39.17
N ILE A 563 24.28 -5.58 40.05
CA ILE A 563 23.60 -6.80 40.49
C ILE A 563 22.86 -7.46 39.31
N ASP A 564 22.15 -6.68 38.50
CA ASP A 564 21.45 -7.17 37.31
C ASP A 564 22.44 -7.80 36.32
N LEU A 565 23.58 -7.14 36.07
CA LEU A 565 24.66 -7.68 35.25
C LEU A 565 25.23 -8.99 35.81
N LEU A 566 25.52 -9.07 37.11
CA LEU A 566 26.01 -10.29 37.76
C LEU A 566 24.98 -11.43 37.75
N SER A 567 23.69 -11.09 37.73
CA SER A 567 22.60 -12.07 37.65
C SER A 567 22.57 -12.87 36.34
N THR A 568 23.33 -12.40 35.34
CA THR A 568 23.40 -13.02 34.03
C THR A 568 24.40 -14.17 33.95
N ILE A 569 25.17 -14.39 35.02
CA ILE A 569 26.12 -15.49 35.15
C ILE A 569 25.36 -16.77 35.47
N GLU A 570 25.56 -17.83 34.67
CA GLU A 570 24.82 -19.10 34.82
C GLU A 570 25.10 -19.83 36.14
N ASP A 571 26.27 -19.63 36.74
CA ASP A 571 26.65 -20.25 38.01
C ASP A 571 27.47 -19.26 38.87
N LEU A 572 26.79 -18.61 39.80
CA LEU A 572 27.38 -17.64 40.72
C LEU A 572 28.31 -18.33 41.75
N ALA A 573 28.30 -19.67 41.85
CA ALA A 573 29.21 -20.45 42.70
C ALA A 573 30.62 -20.59 42.12
N LEU A 574 30.79 -20.41 40.81
CA LEU A 574 32.11 -20.46 40.17
C LEU A 574 32.93 -19.19 40.39
N ILE A 575 32.31 -18.12 40.89
CA ILE A 575 33.01 -16.92 41.36
C ILE A 575 33.43 -17.17 42.81
N ASN A 576 34.66 -17.62 42.99
CA ASN A 576 35.20 -18.10 44.27
C ASN A 576 35.60 -16.95 45.22
N SER A 577 34.70 -15.97 45.46
CA SER A 577 35.00 -14.81 46.29
C SER A 577 34.16 -14.78 47.57
N SER A 578 34.82 -14.56 48.70
CA SER A 578 34.16 -14.24 49.98
C SER A 578 33.21 -13.04 49.87
N LYS A 579 33.44 -12.18 48.87
CA LYS A 579 32.62 -11.01 48.53
C LYS A 579 31.27 -11.34 47.90
N ALA A 580 31.10 -12.50 47.25
CA ALA A 580 29.79 -12.96 46.78
C ALA A 580 28.77 -13.11 47.94
N SER A 581 29.25 -13.46 49.14
CA SER A 581 28.42 -13.53 50.35
C SER A 581 27.81 -12.18 50.76
N ILE A 582 28.47 -11.07 50.42
CA ILE A 582 27.98 -9.71 50.69
C ILE A 582 26.77 -9.41 49.83
N ILE A 583 26.76 -9.83 48.56
CA ILE A 583 25.63 -9.66 47.63
C ILE A 583 24.43 -10.47 48.14
N VAL A 584 24.65 -11.74 48.52
CA VAL A 584 23.60 -12.59 49.12
C VAL A 584 23.11 -12.00 50.46
N GLY A 585 24.00 -11.46 51.27
CA GLY A 585 23.68 -10.77 52.51
C GLY A 585 22.85 -9.50 52.29
N PHE A 586 23.15 -8.74 51.23
CA PHE A 586 22.36 -7.58 50.80
C PHE A 586 20.96 -8.00 50.36
N LEU A 587 20.83 -9.03 49.51
CA LEU A 587 19.52 -9.56 49.10
C LEU A 587 18.72 -10.04 50.32
N SER A 588 19.36 -10.76 51.25
CA SER A 588 18.71 -11.22 52.48
C SER A 588 18.21 -10.05 53.32
N LYS A 589 19.01 -8.98 53.48
CA LYS A 589 18.58 -7.75 54.16
C LYS A 589 17.45 -7.05 53.42
N PHE A 590 17.54 -6.90 52.10
CA PHE A 590 16.52 -6.29 51.26
C PHE A 590 15.16 -6.99 51.42
N TRP A 591 15.14 -8.32 51.35
CA TRP A 591 13.92 -9.12 51.53
C TRP A 591 13.46 -9.19 52.99
N SER A 592 14.35 -8.98 53.96
CA SER A 592 14.00 -8.87 55.39
C SER A 592 13.36 -7.52 55.74
N CYS A 593 13.53 -6.49 54.91
CA CYS A 593 12.96 -5.17 55.16
C CYS A 593 11.42 -5.21 55.24
N ARG A 594 10.86 -4.33 56.07
CA ARG A 594 9.41 -4.16 56.18
C ARG A 594 8.90 -3.45 54.91
N ILE A 595 8.14 -4.18 54.09
CA ILE A 595 7.49 -3.67 52.89
C ILE A 595 6.00 -3.54 53.23
N ASP A 596 5.55 -2.31 53.42
CA ASP A 596 4.14 -1.98 53.64
C ASP A 596 3.53 -1.36 52.37
N ASN A 597 2.20 -1.38 52.22
CA ASN A 597 1.50 -0.94 51.01
C ASN A 597 1.87 0.48 50.53
N GLY A 598 2.19 1.40 51.45
CA GLY A 598 2.57 2.78 51.11
C GLY A 598 3.94 2.92 50.45
N ILE A 599 4.84 1.95 50.65
CA ILE A 599 6.19 1.93 50.09
C ILE A 599 6.18 1.29 48.68
N CYS A 600 5.20 0.43 48.37
CA CYS A 600 5.05 -0.22 47.06
C CYS A 600 4.76 0.76 45.89
N SER A 601 4.46 2.03 46.15
CA SER A 601 4.33 3.03 45.09
C SER A 601 5.67 3.68 44.69
N ASN A 602 6.74 3.43 45.45
CA ASN A 602 8.05 4.06 45.25
C ASN A 602 8.76 3.55 43.97
N ASN A 603 9.13 4.47 43.07
CA ASN A 603 9.78 4.14 41.80
C ASN A 603 11.19 3.54 41.96
N ILE A 604 11.94 3.95 42.99
CA ILE A 604 13.27 3.40 43.30
C ILE A 604 13.13 1.94 43.75
N LEU A 605 12.14 1.64 44.59
CA LEU A 605 11.86 0.27 44.99
C LEU A 605 11.44 -0.59 43.79
N LYS A 606 10.60 -0.07 42.89
CA LYS A 606 10.22 -0.78 41.65
C LYS A 606 11.43 -1.09 40.78
N TYR A 607 12.28 -0.09 40.56
CA TYR A 607 13.52 -0.24 39.81
C TYR A 607 14.45 -1.30 40.43
N MET A 608 14.72 -1.18 41.74
CA MET A 608 15.58 -2.15 42.44
C MET A 608 14.97 -3.55 42.43
N PHE A 609 13.66 -3.68 42.62
CA PHE A 609 12.97 -4.96 42.53
C PHE A 609 13.21 -5.62 41.18
N TRP A 610 13.04 -4.88 40.08
CA TRP A 610 13.29 -5.38 38.73
C TRP A 610 14.74 -5.86 38.59
N LYS A 611 15.70 -5.04 39.01
CA LYS A 611 17.14 -5.31 38.88
C LYS A 611 17.65 -6.50 39.71
N ILE A 612 17.05 -6.77 40.87
CA ILE A 612 17.45 -7.89 41.71
C ILE A 612 16.66 -9.18 41.43
N SER A 613 15.65 -9.14 40.55
CA SER A 613 14.72 -10.26 40.38
C SER A 613 15.43 -11.54 39.89
N ARG A 614 16.26 -11.42 38.86
CA ARG A 614 17.00 -12.55 38.28
C ARG A 614 17.98 -13.17 39.27
N ILE A 615 18.76 -12.36 39.99
CA ILE A 615 19.70 -12.89 41.00
C ILE A 615 18.98 -13.49 42.22
N THR A 616 17.80 -12.95 42.57
CA THR A 616 16.95 -13.50 43.64
C THR A 616 16.48 -14.89 43.27
N ALA A 617 16.02 -15.08 42.02
CA ALA A 617 15.65 -16.40 41.51
C ALA A 617 16.83 -17.38 41.58
N SER A 618 18.01 -17.00 41.05
CA SER A 618 19.21 -17.85 41.10
C SER A 618 19.61 -18.21 42.53
N CYS A 619 19.59 -17.25 43.47
CA CYS A 619 19.93 -17.52 44.87
C CYS A 619 18.93 -18.46 45.57
N ILE A 620 17.66 -18.43 45.19
CA ILE A 620 16.66 -19.40 45.70
C ILE A 620 16.96 -20.78 45.11
N ILE A 621 17.24 -20.87 43.81
CA ILE A 621 17.53 -22.13 43.11
C ILE A 621 18.76 -22.82 43.71
N GLU A 622 19.81 -22.04 43.99
CA GLU A 622 21.04 -22.51 44.62
C GLU A 622 20.91 -22.76 46.13
N GLY A 623 19.74 -22.52 46.74
CA GLY A 623 19.50 -22.71 48.18
C GLY A 623 20.18 -21.67 49.09
N ARG A 624 20.71 -20.58 48.55
CA ARG A 624 21.36 -19.48 49.30
C ARG A 624 20.36 -18.51 49.93
N LEU A 625 19.15 -18.44 49.38
CA LEU A 625 18.06 -17.61 49.89
C LEU A 625 16.82 -18.47 50.12
N LYS A 626 16.21 -18.37 51.32
CA LYS A 626 15.02 -19.15 51.65
C LYS A 626 13.77 -18.54 51.00
N PRO A 627 12.93 -19.32 50.29
CA PRO A 627 11.67 -18.85 49.73
C PRO A 627 10.74 -18.18 50.76
N SER A 628 10.74 -18.69 52.00
CA SER A 628 9.98 -18.15 53.13
C SER A 628 10.29 -16.69 53.49
N LEU A 629 11.45 -16.19 53.08
CA LEU A 629 11.81 -14.77 53.24
C LEU A 629 11.17 -13.89 52.15
N VAL A 630 10.97 -14.44 50.95
CA VAL A 630 10.65 -13.70 49.73
C VAL A 630 9.16 -13.77 49.40
N PHE A 631 8.56 -14.96 49.47
CA PHE A 631 7.18 -15.21 49.05
C PHE A 631 6.13 -14.38 49.81
N PRO A 632 6.24 -14.17 51.14
CA PRO A 632 5.34 -13.27 51.86
C PRO A 632 5.41 -11.82 51.35
N LYS A 633 6.55 -11.37 50.84
CA LYS A 633 6.73 -10.02 50.29
C LYS A 633 6.07 -9.88 48.93
N PHE A 634 6.13 -10.92 48.10
CA PHE A 634 5.39 -10.96 46.83
C PHE A 634 3.89 -10.83 47.06
N GLN A 635 3.32 -11.46 48.09
CA GLN A 635 1.88 -11.31 48.42
C GLN A 635 1.49 -9.86 48.71
N VAL A 636 2.37 -9.08 49.34
CA VAL A 636 2.14 -7.65 49.60
C VAL A 636 2.33 -6.83 48.33
N MET A 637 3.38 -7.10 47.56
CA MET A 637 3.75 -6.34 46.36
C MET A 637 2.80 -6.55 45.18
N LEU A 638 2.24 -7.76 45.02
CA LEU A 638 1.26 -8.09 43.97
C LEU A 638 -0.07 -7.32 44.08
N LYS A 639 -0.28 -6.57 45.16
CA LYS A 639 -1.36 -5.59 45.26
C LYS A 639 -1.14 -4.38 44.34
N ASN A 640 0.07 -4.18 43.84
CA ASN A 640 0.41 -3.17 42.84
C ASN A 640 0.85 -3.86 41.54
N GLN A 641 0.15 -3.56 40.45
CA GLN A 641 0.33 -4.18 39.13
C GLN A 641 1.75 -3.97 38.56
N SER A 642 2.51 -2.98 39.03
CA SER A 642 3.90 -2.79 38.57
C SER A 642 4.84 -3.95 38.94
N TYR A 643 4.47 -4.80 39.90
CA TYR A 643 5.29 -5.92 40.37
C TYR A 643 4.85 -7.29 39.83
N SER A 644 3.72 -7.38 39.13
CA SER A 644 3.21 -8.66 38.62
C SER A 644 4.21 -9.35 37.68
N ILE A 645 4.72 -8.61 36.70
CA ILE A 645 5.66 -9.14 35.70
C ILE A 645 6.95 -9.69 36.34
N PRO A 646 7.71 -8.94 37.16
CA PRO A 646 8.95 -9.45 37.72
C PRO A 646 8.73 -10.55 38.78
N VAL A 647 7.58 -10.57 39.47
CA VAL A 647 7.20 -11.72 40.33
C VAL A 647 6.93 -12.97 39.50
N LEU A 648 6.16 -12.86 38.41
CA LEU A 648 5.89 -13.96 37.49
C LEU A 648 7.17 -14.47 36.82
N PHE A 649 8.12 -13.59 36.51
CA PHE A 649 9.44 -13.96 36.01
C PHE A 649 10.22 -14.82 37.02
N ILE A 650 10.29 -14.41 38.29
CA ILE A 650 10.96 -15.21 39.35
C ILE A 650 10.28 -16.57 39.49
N ILE A 651 8.95 -16.58 39.52
CA ILE A 651 8.16 -17.82 39.57
C ILE A 651 8.48 -18.71 38.37
N ASN A 652 8.66 -18.15 37.17
CA ASN A 652 9.07 -18.90 35.99
C ASN A 652 10.41 -19.60 36.16
N CYS A 653 11.42 -18.87 36.61
CA CYS A 653 12.73 -19.44 36.87
C CYS A 653 12.66 -20.59 37.90
N LEU A 654 11.82 -20.44 38.94
CA LEU A 654 11.63 -21.48 39.97
C LEU A 654 10.85 -22.69 39.46
N ILE A 655 9.90 -22.51 38.53
CA ILE A 655 9.15 -23.61 37.92
C ILE A 655 10.03 -24.46 37.01
N HIS A 656 10.95 -23.81 36.29
CA HIS A 656 11.87 -24.49 35.37
C HIS A 656 13.06 -25.14 36.07
N SER A 657 13.26 -24.91 37.36
CA SER A 657 14.25 -25.62 38.18
C SER A 657 13.59 -26.73 38.99
N GLU A 658 14.35 -27.78 39.34
CA GLU A 658 13.85 -28.89 40.18
C GLU A 658 13.48 -28.46 41.62
N CYS A 659 13.54 -27.16 41.94
CA CYS A 659 13.24 -26.60 43.26
C CYS A 659 11.78 -26.76 43.70
N LEU A 660 10.83 -26.94 42.79
CA LEU A 660 9.41 -27.13 43.12
C LEU A 660 9.00 -28.59 43.38
N ALA A 661 9.95 -29.47 43.72
CA ALA A 661 9.63 -30.81 44.21
C ALA A 661 8.88 -30.78 45.56
N ASP A 662 8.98 -29.68 46.32
CA ASP A 662 8.27 -29.46 47.58
C ASP A 662 6.79 -29.07 47.36
N PRO A 663 5.81 -29.87 47.82
CA PRO A 663 4.39 -29.59 47.68
C PRO A 663 3.92 -28.28 48.35
N GLU A 664 4.61 -27.81 49.40
CA GLU A 664 4.25 -26.57 50.09
C GLU A 664 4.67 -25.35 49.25
N LEU A 665 5.87 -25.39 48.67
CA LEU A 665 6.36 -24.35 47.75
C LEU A 665 5.50 -24.24 46.49
N LEU A 666 5.08 -25.39 45.95
CA LEU A 666 4.18 -25.45 44.80
C LEU A 666 2.83 -24.79 45.09
N ARG A 667 2.28 -25.00 46.29
CA ARG A 667 1.02 -24.38 46.73
C ARG A 667 1.17 -22.88 46.90
N GLU A 668 2.24 -22.40 47.52
CA GLU A 668 2.51 -20.97 47.68
C GLU A 668 2.72 -20.27 46.34
N THR A 669 3.49 -20.89 45.44
CA THR A 669 3.72 -20.39 44.06
C THR A 669 2.40 -20.27 43.29
N THR A 670 1.54 -21.27 43.40
CA THR A 670 0.20 -21.27 42.79
C THR A 670 -0.69 -20.16 43.37
N GLY A 671 -0.63 -19.95 44.68
CA GLY A 671 -1.31 -18.85 45.37
C GLY A 671 -0.84 -17.46 44.90
N LEU A 672 0.45 -17.30 44.66
CA LEU A 672 1.04 -16.07 44.12
C LEU A 672 0.62 -15.80 42.67
N ILE A 673 0.62 -16.80 41.80
CA ILE A 673 0.12 -16.66 40.42
C ILE A 673 -1.36 -16.29 40.43
N THR A 674 -2.16 -16.96 41.26
CA THR A 674 -3.58 -16.64 41.44
C THR A 674 -3.77 -15.20 41.91
N LEU A 675 -2.96 -14.75 42.86
CA LEU A 675 -3.03 -13.39 43.37
C LEU A 675 -2.64 -12.37 42.28
N ALA A 676 -1.59 -12.62 41.51
CA ALA A 676 -1.16 -11.76 40.40
C ALA A 676 -2.26 -11.59 39.33
N LEU A 677 -3.04 -12.65 39.09
CA LEU A 677 -4.12 -12.65 38.11
C LEU A 677 -5.45 -12.08 38.64
N ARG A 678 -5.67 -12.12 39.95
CA ARG A 678 -6.93 -11.65 40.59
C ARG A 678 -6.83 -10.25 41.20
N SER A 679 -5.63 -9.74 41.48
CA SER A 679 -5.45 -8.46 42.16
C SER A 679 -5.87 -7.25 41.31
N HIS A 680 -6.12 -7.45 40.00
CA HIS A 680 -6.43 -6.38 39.06
C HIS A 680 -7.60 -6.74 38.14
N ASN A 681 -8.47 -5.75 37.84
CA ASN A 681 -9.62 -5.92 36.94
C ASN A 681 -9.24 -6.19 35.47
N THR A 682 -7.96 -6.03 35.11
CA THR A 682 -7.42 -6.20 33.76
C THR A 682 -6.08 -6.95 33.86
N VAL A 683 -6.00 -8.15 33.28
CA VAL A 683 -4.76 -8.91 33.11
C VAL A 683 -4.03 -8.40 31.87
N ARG A 684 -2.73 -8.11 31.98
CA ARG A 684 -1.91 -7.63 30.85
C ARG A 684 -1.55 -8.79 29.94
N GLU A 685 -1.44 -8.53 28.64
CA GLU A 685 -1.04 -9.53 27.63
C GLU A 685 0.33 -10.16 27.97
N SER A 686 1.29 -9.37 28.43
CA SER A 686 2.60 -9.84 28.91
C SER A 686 2.52 -10.82 30.10
N GLU A 687 1.48 -10.71 30.94
CA GLU A 687 1.25 -11.65 32.04
C GLU A 687 0.71 -12.98 31.49
N LEU A 688 -0.16 -12.91 30.49
CA LEU A 688 -0.71 -14.08 29.79
C LEU A 688 0.34 -14.84 28.97
N GLU A 689 1.24 -14.13 28.28
CA GLU A 689 2.35 -14.74 27.53
C GLU A 689 3.29 -15.53 28.45
N MET A 690 3.67 -14.96 29.60
CA MET A 690 4.48 -15.67 30.60
C MET A 690 3.74 -16.88 31.20
N LEU A 691 2.42 -16.79 31.38
CA LEU A 691 1.61 -17.93 31.83
C LEU A 691 1.52 -19.03 30.77
N ALA A 692 1.48 -18.67 29.49
CA ALA A 692 1.49 -19.62 28.39
C ALA A 692 2.80 -20.43 28.36
N THR A 693 3.95 -19.82 28.69
CA THR A 693 5.23 -20.55 28.84
C THR A 693 5.20 -21.60 29.95
N PHE A 694 4.48 -21.40 31.07
CA PHE A 694 4.35 -22.41 32.13
C PHE A 694 3.66 -23.71 31.67
N ASN A 695 2.74 -23.61 30.71
CA ASN A 695 1.97 -24.75 30.19
C ASN A 695 2.86 -25.74 29.40
N TYR A 696 3.88 -25.22 28.72
CA TYR A 696 4.76 -26.02 27.86
C TYR A 696 5.76 -26.87 28.65
N SER A 697 6.17 -26.43 29.84
CA SER A 697 7.26 -27.02 30.63
C SER A 697 6.80 -27.97 31.75
N HIS A 698 5.65 -27.74 32.40
CA HIS A 698 5.19 -28.61 33.49
C HIS A 698 3.66 -28.73 33.63
N LYS A 699 3.06 -29.77 33.00
CA LYS A 699 1.61 -30.11 33.13
C LYS A 699 1.10 -30.22 34.58
N LYS A 700 1.96 -30.61 35.53
CA LYS A 700 1.60 -30.73 36.96
C LYS A 700 1.29 -29.39 37.62
N VAL A 701 2.07 -28.34 37.31
CA VAL A 701 1.86 -27.00 37.89
C VAL A 701 0.56 -26.41 37.35
N LEU A 702 0.30 -26.55 36.05
CA LEU A 702 -0.95 -26.11 35.44
C LEU A 702 -2.17 -26.83 36.03
N ASN A 703 -2.10 -28.15 36.23
CA ASN A 703 -3.22 -28.90 36.82
C ASN A 703 -3.51 -28.45 38.26
N VAL A 704 -2.47 -28.30 39.10
CA VAL A 704 -2.62 -27.78 40.47
C VAL A 704 -3.11 -26.32 40.49
N LEU A 705 -2.73 -25.53 39.50
CA LEU A 705 -3.18 -24.15 39.32
C LEU A 705 -4.67 -24.09 38.91
N LEU A 706 -5.10 -24.92 37.97
CA LEU A 706 -6.50 -25.03 37.56
C LEU A 706 -7.38 -25.56 38.71
N ASP A 707 -6.89 -26.54 39.48
CA ASP A 707 -7.61 -27.15 40.60
C ASP A 707 -7.76 -26.21 41.82
N SER A 708 -6.89 -25.21 41.96
CA SER A 708 -6.91 -24.23 43.06
C SER A 708 -7.61 -22.91 42.72
N LEU A 709 -7.95 -22.71 41.44
CA LEU A 709 -8.68 -21.55 40.96
C LEU A 709 -10.20 -21.74 41.06
N ASN A 710 -10.94 -20.64 41.12
CA ASN A 710 -12.39 -20.68 40.98
C ASN A 710 -12.73 -21.19 39.56
N PRO A 711 -13.66 -22.14 39.38
CA PRO A 711 -13.97 -22.74 38.09
C PRO A 711 -14.17 -21.75 36.94
N GLY A 712 -14.79 -20.59 37.18
CA GLY A 712 -14.98 -19.55 36.16
C GLY A 712 -13.68 -18.86 35.73
N VAL A 713 -12.77 -18.60 36.69
CA VAL A 713 -11.45 -18.00 36.45
C VAL A 713 -10.51 -19.03 35.79
N ALA A 714 -10.60 -20.30 36.22
CA ALA A 714 -9.89 -21.41 35.60
C ALA A 714 -10.32 -21.61 34.14
N GLN A 715 -11.63 -21.55 33.85
CA GLN A 715 -12.16 -21.61 32.47
C GLN A 715 -11.75 -20.40 31.63
N GLU A 716 -11.73 -19.19 32.18
CA GLU A 716 -11.30 -17.99 31.44
C GLU A 716 -9.80 -18.04 31.11
N ILE A 717 -8.96 -18.39 32.09
CA ILE A 717 -7.52 -18.56 31.89
C ILE A 717 -7.25 -19.71 30.91
N PHE A 718 -7.93 -20.85 31.07
CA PHE A 718 -7.78 -22.00 30.16
C PHE A 718 -8.25 -21.67 28.74
N GLY A 719 -9.40 -20.99 28.60
CA GLY A 719 -9.94 -20.56 27.30
C GLY A 719 -9.03 -19.56 26.59
N ARG A 720 -8.43 -18.61 27.31
CA ARG A 720 -7.44 -17.68 26.73
C ARG A 720 -6.11 -18.38 26.40
N ILE A 721 -5.63 -19.29 27.25
CA ILE A 721 -4.43 -20.10 26.98
C ILE A 721 -4.65 -21.05 25.78
N GLU A 722 -5.83 -21.63 25.62
CA GLU A 722 -6.17 -22.44 24.45
C GLU A 722 -6.31 -21.60 23.17
N ALA A 723 -6.88 -20.39 23.25
CA ALA A 723 -6.87 -19.45 22.13
C ALA A 723 -5.44 -19.11 21.67
N PHE A 724 -4.50 -18.93 22.61
CA PHE A 724 -3.07 -18.78 22.35
C PHE A 724 -2.40 -20.05 21.79
N LYS A 725 -2.89 -21.27 22.10
CA LYS A 725 -2.38 -22.53 21.51
C LYS A 725 -2.80 -22.70 20.05
N THR A 726 -3.96 -22.17 19.68
CA THR A 726 -4.48 -22.25 18.31
C THR A 726 -3.90 -21.20 17.37
N GLN A 727 -3.20 -20.20 17.90
CA GLN A 727 -2.37 -19.28 17.11
C GLN A 727 -0.96 -19.85 16.96
N PRO A 728 -0.41 -19.95 15.73
CA PRO A 728 0.94 -20.42 15.53
C PRO A 728 1.93 -19.49 16.28
N LYS A 729 2.93 -20.11 16.93
CA LYS A 729 4.06 -19.41 17.57
C LYS A 729 4.78 -18.56 16.51
N HIS A 730 4.35 -17.31 16.38
CA HIS A 730 4.97 -16.12 15.79
C HIS A 730 3.84 -15.18 15.36
N GLN A 731 3.08 -14.68 16.32
CA GLN A 731 2.27 -13.49 16.15
C GLN A 731 2.55 -12.58 17.33
N ILE A 732 3.28 -11.51 17.07
CA ILE A 732 3.16 -10.29 17.88
C ILE A 732 1.78 -9.74 17.48
N SER A 733 0.76 -10.14 18.22
CA SER A 733 -0.62 -9.68 18.05
C SER A 733 -0.66 -8.17 18.18
N GLY A 734 -0.78 -7.47 17.05
CA GLY A 734 -1.97 -6.70 16.70
C GLY A 734 -2.66 -5.78 17.72
N GLN A 735 -2.02 -5.41 18.83
CA GLN A 735 -2.44 -4.27 19.64
C GLN A 735 -1.45 -3.13 19.37
N MET A 736 -1.96 -2.03 18.84
CA MET A 736 -1.28 -0.74 19.04
C MET A 736 -1.05 -0.59 20.55
N PHE A 737 0.18 -0.82 20.99
CA PHE A 737 0.64 -0.34 22.27
C PHE A 737 0.65 1.18 22.17
N VAL A 738 -0.50 1.80 22.46
CA VAL A 738 -0.52 3.19 22.89
C VAL A 738 0.08 3.19 24.29
N HIS A 739 1.40 3.17 24.35
CA HIS A 739 2.10 3.51 25.58
C HIS A 739 1.77 4.98 25.84
N LYS A 740 1.06 5.27 26.94
CA LYS A 740 0.86 6.63 27.46
C LYS A 740 2.18 7.22 27.95
N CYS A 741 3.13 7.45 27.05
CA CYS A 741 4.30 8.29 27.20
C CYS A 741 4.78 8.73 25.80
N LEU A 742 3.93 9.36 25.00
CA LEU A 742 4.31 10.18 23.84
C LEU A 742 3.11 11.05 23.45
N GLU A 743 2.93 12.16 24.16
CA GLU A 743 2.45 13.37 23.49
C GLU A 743 3.71 14.22 23.28
N TRP A 744 4.15 14.34 22.03
CA TRP A 744 5.03 15.41 21.60
C TRP A 744 4.32 16.17 20.48
N GLY A 745 4.08 17.45 20.74
CA GLY A 745 4.00 18.48 19.71
C GLY A 745 2.72 18.53 18.88
N VAL A 746 1.56 18.71 19.51
CA VAL A 746 0.61 19.69 18.96
C VAL A 746 0.94 20.99 19.68
N ASP A 747 1.19 22.05 18.92
CA ASP A 747 1.42 23.41 19.42
C ASP A 747 0.46 23.73 20.57
N CYS A 748 0.98 23.71 21.79
CA CYS A 748 0.30 24.21 22.97
C CYS A 748 0.89 25.58 23.25
N ASP A 749 0.33 26.60 22.60
CA ASP A 749 0.32 27.96 23.09
C ASP A 749 -0.47 27.97 24.42
N ASP A 750 0.16 27.54 25.52
CA ASP A 750 -0.21 27.85 26.91
C ASP A 750 0.68 27.06 27.88
N TYR A 751 1.91 27.56 28.11
CA TYR A 751 2.61 27.22 29.34
C TYR A 751 2.01 28.07 30.48
N PRO A 752 1.49 27.48 31.58
CA PRO A 752 1.46 28.22 32.83
C PRO A 752 2.92 28.50 33.22
N PRO A 753 3.30 29.74 33.53
CA PRO A 753 4.68 30.08 33.80
C PRO A 753 5.21 29.24 34.95
N ALA A 754 6.43 28.73 34.81
CA ALA A 754 7.16 28.08 35.89
C ALA A 754 7.07 28.95 37.15
N LYS A 755 6.56 28.39 38.25
CA LYS A 755 6.65 29.03 39.56
C LYS A 755 8.14 29.18 39.88
N LYS A 756 8.68 30.37 39.62
CA LYS A 756 9.98 30.80 40.14
C LYS A 756 9.94 30.67 41.66
N ILE A 757 10.83 29.85 42.19
CA ILE A 757 11.22 29.89 43.60
C ILE A 757 11.70 31.33 43.86
N ARG A 758 11.05 32.02 44.80
CA ARG A 758 11.51 33.31 45.31
C ARG A 758 12.86 33.09 45.97
N VAL A 759 13.93 33.52 45.31
CA VAL A 759 15.18 33.87 45.98
C VAL A 759 15.15 35.37 46.17
N GLU A 760 15.00 35.81 47.41
CA GLU A 760 15.18 37.21 47.79
C GLU A 760 16.63 37.60 47.52
N GLY A 761 16.84 38.51 46.55
CA GLY A 761 18.15 39.03 46.19
C GLY A 761 18.01 40.33 45.40
N LYS A 762 18.56 41.39 45.95
CA LYS A 762 18.37 42.81 45.58
C LYS A 762 18.98 43.22 44.23
N SER A 763 18.24 44.05 43.47
CA SER A 763 18.70 45.19 42.64
C SER A 763 19.58 44.86 41.40
N CYS A 764 19.62 45.55 40.26
CA CYS A 764 19.30 46.91 39.82
C CYS A 764 19.14 46.95 38.27
N HIS A 765 18.45 47.99 37.78
CA HIS A 765 18.54 48.67 36.46
C HIS A 765 17.91 48.09 35.17
N ASN A 766 16.70 48.60 34.92
CA ASN A 766 16.11 49.26 33.74
C ASN A 766 16.54 49.02 32.27
N PRO A 767 15.59 49.22 31.31
CA PRO A 767 15.57 48.67 29.94
C PRO A 767 15.67 49.74 28.83
N VAL A 768 15.87 49.34 27.56
CA VAL A 768 15.36 50.06 26.35
C VAL A 768 15.09 49.08 25.17
N PRO A 769 14.04 49.29 24.34
CA PRO A 769 13.49 48.34 23.36
C PRO A 769 13.62 48.76 21.87
N SER A 770 13.38 47.84 20.94
CA SER A 770 12.95 48.12 19.55
C SER A 770 12.28 46.86 18.94
N ILE A 771 10.96 46.82 18.70
CA ILE A 771 10.13 47.42 17.63
C ILE A 771 9.91 46.46 16.44
N LYS A 772 8.66 45.96 16.37
CA LYS A 772 7.78 45.73 15.18
C LYS A 772 8.22 44.64 14.18
N LYS A 773 7.34 43.75 13.67
CA LYS A 773 5.98 44.01 13.17
C LYS A 773 5.25 42.68 12.82
N GLN A 774 3.96 42.61 13.22
CA GLN A 774 2.76 42.01 12.57
C GLN A 774 2.71 40.48 12.36
N LEU A 775 1.85 39.71 13.09
CA LEU A 775 0.35 39.57 13.02
C LEU A 775 -0.12 39.18 11.60
N ASN A 776 -0.93 38.14 11.33
CA ASN A 776 -1.92 37.44 12.15
C ASN A 776 -2.39 36.12 11.52
N HIS A 777 -2.79 35.21 12.42
CA HIS A 777 -3.88 34.21 12.39
C HIS A 777 -4.84 34.11 11.20
N ALA A 778 -5.23 32.87 10.87
CA ALA A 778 -6.64 32.47 10.79
C ALA A 778 -6.84 30.96 11.02
N THR A 779 -7.76 30.64 11.93
CA THR A 779 -8.18 29.31 12.38
C THR A 779 -9.49 28.88 11.72
N ARG A 780 -9.70 27.57 11.67
CA ARG A 780 -10.86 26.74 11.27
C ARG A 780 -12.29 27.28 11.56
N GLY A 781 -13.26 26.81 10.76
CA GLY A 781 -14.67 26.70 11.15
C GLY A 781 -15.62 26.18 10.06
N LEU A 782 -16.16 24.97 10.26
CA LEU A 782 -17.30 24.34 9.56
C LEU A 782 -18.63 25.07 9.82
N THR A 783 -19.59 25.04 8.87
CA THR A 783 -20.97 24.49 9.04
C THR A 783 -21.90 24.75 7.84
N TYR A 784 -22.94 23.91 7.79
CA TYR A 784 -23.97 23.64 6.78
C TYR A 784 -25.08 24.72 6.63
N GLU A 785 -25.86 24.57 5.54
CA GLU A 785 -27.25 25.03 5.25
C GLU A 785 -27.52 26.32 4.41
N ASN A 786 -28.22 26.08 3.29
CA ASN A 786 -28.91 26.96 2.31
C ASN A 786 -30.24 27.55 2.90
N PRO A 787 -31.08 28.36 2.20
CA PRO A 787 -30.92 29.25 1.03
C PRO A 787 -31.68 30.63 1.18
N ILE A 788 -31.68 31.43 0.10
CA ILE A 788 -32.67 32.47 -0.33
C ILE A 788 -32.30 33.97 -0.16
N ARG A 789 -31.96 34.54 -1.33
CA ARG A 789 -32.29 35.86 -1.95
C ARG A 789 -32.25 37.15 -1.11
N SER A 790 -31.42 38.09 -1.59
CA SER A 790 -31.91 39.40 -2.06
C SER A 790 -30.93 40.03 -3.06
N GLN A 791 -31.49 40.52 -4.16
CA GLN A 791 -30.84 41.22 -5.26
C GLN A 791 -30.28 42.58 -4.84
N SER A 792 -29.17 42.99 -5.46
CA SER A 792 -28.96 44.39 -5.85
C SER A 792 -28.12 44.44 -7.13
N ASN A 793 -28.73 45.02 -8.16
CA ASN A 793 -28.19 45.25 -9.49
C ASN A 793 -26.98 46.19 -9.47
N ASP A 794 -26.01 45.92 -10.33
CA ASP A 794 -25.33 46.97 -11.08
C ASP A 794 -25.07 46.48 -12.52
N LEU A 795 -25.75 47.15 -13.45
CA LEU A 795 -25.71 46.95 -14.89
C LEU A 795 -24.47 47.66 -15.48
N LYS A 796 -23.72 46.95 -16.31
CA LYS A 796 -22.99 47.54 -17.44
C LYS A 796 -23.32 46.76 -18.71
N TYR A 797 -23.94 47.48 -19.63
CA TYR A 797 -24.37 47.05 -20.96
C TYR A 797 -23.18 46.67 -21.85
N ALA A 798 -23.27 45.51 -22.48
CA ALA A 798 -22.59 45.21 -23.75
C ALA A 798 -23.41 44.13 -24.50
N GLU A 799 -24.04 44.59 -25.58
CA GLU A 799 -24.63 43.85 -26.72
C GLU A 799 -25.75 42.83 -26.44
N ASP A 800 -26.88 43.06 -27.11
CA ASP A 800 -28.23 42.70 -26.67
C ASP A 800 -28.75 41.43 -27.38
N ASP A 801 -28.16 40.27 -27.08
CA ASP A 801 -28.74 38.93 -27.37
C ASP A 801 -29.81 38.54 -26.32
N SER A 802 -30.00 39.39 -25.31
CA SER A 802 -30.95 39.16 -24.22
C SER A 802 -32.40 39.24 -24.69
N SER A 803 -32.72 40.12 -25.65
CA SER A 803 -34.11 40.31 -26.11
C SER A 803 -34.63 39.11 -26.91
N ALA A 804 -33.80 38.46 -27.72
CA ALA A 804 -34.16 37.27 -28.48
C ALA A 804 -34.28 36.04 -27.58
N THR A 805 -33.36 35.88 -26.64
CA THR A 805 -33.37 34.74 -25.69
C THR A 805 -34.55 34.84 -24.71
N GLU A 806 -34.87 36.05 -24.25
CA GLU A 806 -36.04 36.31 -23.41
C GLU A 806 -37.36 36.16 -24.20
N ALA A 807 -37.39 36.59 -25.47
CA ALA A 807 -38.51 36.36 -26.38
C ALA A 807 -38.73 34.86 -26.66
N ILE A 808 -37.66 34.09 -26.92
CA ILE A 808 -37.72 32.63 -27.10
C ILE A 808 -38.20 31.94 -25.82
N GLN A 809 -37.77 32.39 -24.63
CA GLN A 809 -38.29 31.83 -23.38
C GLN A 809 -39.77 32.16 -23.14
N ARG A 810 -40.23 33.37 -23.50
CA ARG A 810 -41.66 33.72 -23.45
C ARG A 810 -42.48 32.90 -24.45
N ILE A 811 -41.97 32.71 -25.67
CA ILE A 811 -42.60 31.85 -26.69
C ILE A 811 -42.67 30.40 -26.21
N LYS A 812 -41.59 29.84 -25.65
CA LYS A 812 -41.59 28.51 -25.02
C LYS A 812 -42.60 28.41 -23.88
N GLY A 813 -42.74 29.46 -23.07
CA GLY A 813 -43.73 29.55 -22.00
C GLY A 813 -45.18 29.52 -22.51
N GLU A 814 -45.47 30.30 -23.56
CA GLU A 814 -46.79 30.35 -24.21
C GLU A 814 -47.14 29.03 -24.92
N VAL A 815 -46.20 28.42 -25.64
CA VAL A 815 -46.38 27.08 -26.26
C VAL A 815 -46.70 26.03 -25.18
N LYS A 816 -46.05 26.11 -24.02
CA LYS A 816 -46.30 25.20 -22.88
C LYS A 816 -47.68 25.43 -22.25
N CYS A 817 -48.16 26.68 -22.21
CA CYS A 817 -49.52 27.02 -21.78
C CYS A 817 -50.58 26.51 -22.77
N LEU A 818 -50.35 26.70 -24.07
CA LEU A 818 -51.23 26.21 -25.15
C LEU A 818 -51.30 24.67 -25.20
N LEU A 819 -50.17 23.98 -24.96
CA LEU A 819 -50.12 22.52 -24.79
C LEU A 819 -50.94 22.04 -23.58
N LYS A 820 -50.93 22.81 -22.49
CA LYS A 820 -51.77 22.51 -21.32
C LYS A 820 -53.25 22.68 -21.63
N ILE A 821 -53.64 23.77 -22.28
CA ILE A 821 -55.02 24.04 -22.70
C ILE A 821 -55.53 22.95 -23.66
N GLY A 822 -54.67 22.50 -24.60
CA GLY A 822 -54.97 21.39 -25.51
C GLY A 822 -55.19 20.04 -24.82
N ARG A 823 -54.70 19.87 -23.59
CA ARG A 823 -54.84 18.65 -22.79
C ARG A 823 -55.99 18.69 -21.77
N THR A 824 -56.52 19.86 -21.43
CA THR A 824 -57.43 20.00 -20.27
C THR A 824 -58.88 20.43 -20.58
N GLU A 825 -59.24 20.85 -21.80
CA GLU A 825 -60.63 21.21 -22.12
C GLU A 825 -61.18 20.59 -23.42
N LYS A 826 -62.51 20.36 -23.46
CA LYS A 826 -63.27 19.90 -24.62
C LYS A 826 -63.25 20.95 -25.74
N LEU A 827 -62.13 21.07 -26.42
CA LEU A 827 -61.99 21.90 -27.61
C LEU A 827 -62.71 21.24 -28.78
N THR A 828 -63.40 22.04 -29.59
CA THR A 828 -63.95 21.56 -30.86
C THR A 828 -62.80 21.21 -31.81
N ALA A 829 -63.03 20.28 -32.74
CA ALA A 829 -61.98 19.83 -33.68
C ALA A 829 -61.35 20.99 -34.47
N LYS A 830 -62.12 22.04 -34.75
CA LYS A 830 -61.64 23.26 -35.40
C LYS A 830 -60.69 24.05 -34.49
N ASN A 831 -61.06 24.29 -33.24
CA ASN A 831 -60.22 25.01 -32.29
C ASN A 831 -58.93 24.26 -31.98
N TYR A 832 -58.96 22.92 -31.96
CA TYR A 832 -57.76 22.09 -31.78
C TYR A 832 -56.82 22.16 -32.99
N ALA A 833 -57.36 22.14 -34.21
CA ALA A 833 -56.58 22.33 -35.44
C ALA A 833 -55.96 23.74 -35.51
N ASP A 834 -56.71 24.78 -35.15
CA ASP A 834 -56.22 26.16 -35.10
C ASP A 834 -55.11 26.34 -34.04
N LEU A 835 -55.27 25.71 -32.86
CA LEU A 835 -54.23 25.65 -31.82
C LEU A 835 -52.96 24.92 -32.31
N ARG A 836 -53.12 23.81 -33.03
CA ARG A 836 -52.00 23.03 -33.59
C ARG A 836 -51.26 23.81 -34.66
N MET A 837 -51.98 24.55 -35.49
CA MET A 837 -51.38 25.45 -36.50
C MET A 837 -50.61 26.59 -35.84
N LEU A 838 -51.17 27.22 -34.81
CA LEU A 838 -50.49 28.27 -34.03
C LEU A 838 -49.24 27.75 -33.32
N MET A 839 -49.28 26.56 -32.72
CA MET A 839 -48.11 25.92 -32.10
C MET A 839 -47.03 25.59 -33.14
N SER A 840 -47.41 25.06 -34.30
CA SER A 840 -46.47 24.78 -35.39
C SER A 840 -45.81 26.04 -35.95
N GLN A 841 -46.56 27.14 -36.06
CA GLN A 841 -46.03 28.43 -36.51
C GLN A 841 -45.10 29.06 -35.48
N LEU A 842 -45.44 28.97 -34.18
CA LEU A 842 -44.59 29.45 -33.09
C LEU A 842 -43.30 28.64 -32.94
N SER A 843 -43.35 27.32 -33.13
CA SER A 843 -42.16 26.45 -33.14
C SER A 843 -41.28 26.63 -34.37
N SER A 844 -41.85 27.03 -35.51
CA SER A 844 -41.09 27.36 -36.72
C SER A 844 -40.46 28.77 -36.68
N LEU A 845 -40.93 29.63 -35.76
CA LEU A 845 -40.45 30.99 -35.57
C LEU A 845 -39.36 31.09 -34.48
N MET A 846 -39.29 30.09 -33.60
CA MET A 846 -38.12 29.77 -32.78
C MET A 846 -37.05 29.09 -33.64
#